data_AF-A0A558CS75-F1
#
_entry.id   AF-A0A558CS75-F1
#
_cell.length_a   1.000
_cell.length_b   1.000
_cell.length_c   1.000
_cell.angle_alpha   90.00
_cell.angle_beta   90.00
_cell.angle_gamma   90.00
#
_symmetry.space_group_name_H-M   'P 1'
#
loop_
_entity.id
_entity.type
_entity.pdbx_description
1 polymer ?
#
loop_
_entity_poly.entity_id
_entity_poly.type
_entity_poly.pdbx_seq_one_letter_code
_entity_poly.pdbx_strand_id
1 'polypeptide(L)'
;MKISTILDHIDSGHMALPEFQRGYVWNREQVRGLFDSLYKRHPVGGLLVWATESQGADHRGGGALAAGIVKLLLDGQQRMTSLYGVVRGHPPKFFDGNGQAFTGLRFHLEEQSFEFYQPVKMKDDPLWIDVTELLKQGNVGMGMFINQLTAVPELAPKLGDYVSRLSRLLAVTDIDLHVEEVTGADKTLDVVVDIFNRVNSGGTKLSKGDLALAKICADWPQARDTMKAKLKEWAAAEYHFNLDWLLRSVNTALTGEAKFLHLHNRSATEIQEGLKRAIKHIDTSLNLVGGRLGLDHDQVFFGRFAVPVMVRYLDQHGGMLDEKTRDKLLFWFVQAGMWGRFSGSTESYIDQDLNALEGPNGGLDALLEQLRLWHGGLRVEPGHFTGWSLGARFYPVLYLMTRMGESRDWGTGLPLKKNLLGKMSKLEVHHIFPKAQLYKQDYKRPEINAVANFCFLTKDTNLSISDRLPEDYFPQVEAAHPGALASQWIPNDPVLWKIERFRDFLEARKELLAAEMNRRMAELLHGDTRWLDSAGTTAAPPAQPAFVGGGITSDDEEAILIALGDWMETQGLPRGEMSYDYADPATGGQLAVIDLAWPNGIQAELSQPVALLIDEGNEVIRVASQAGFRCFTTVAELKKYVERDVLVVEMN
;
A
#
# COMPACT_ATOMS: atom_id res chain seq x y z
N MET A 1 -20.98 -4.20 33.96
CA MET A 1 -21.20 -2.75 33.77
C MET A 1 -22.16 -2.61 32.60
N LYS A 2 -23.26 -1.87 32.78
CA LYS A 2 -24.26 -1.68 31.73
C LYS A 2 -23.69 -0.94 30.52
N ILE A 3 -24.13 -1.32 29.32
CA ILE A 3 -23.76 -0.64 28.08
C ILE A 3 -24.07 0.87 28.18
N SER A 4 -25.25 1.27 28.65
CA SER A 4 -25.62 2.68 28.85
C SER A 4 -24.60 3.45 29.68
N THR A 5 -24.19 2.88 30.82
CA THR A 5 -23.17 3.47 31.70
C THR A 5 -21.81 3.60 31.01
N ILE A 6 -21.42 2.62 30.20
CA ILE A 6 -20.17 2.70 29.43
C ILE A 6 -20.24 3.85 28.42
N LEU A 7 -21.36 4.01 27.72
CA LEU A 7 -21.56 5.11 26.77
C LEU A 7 -21.55 6.48 27.48
N ASP A 8 -22.17 6.59 28.64
CA ASP A 8 -22.13 7.80 29.48
C ASP A 8 -20.70 8.13 29.96
N HIS A 9 -19.89 7.11 30.27
CA HIS A 9 -18.47 7.30 30.60
C HIS A 9 -17.66 7.83 29.41
N ILE A 10 -17.98 7.40 28.18
CA ILE A 10 -17.36 7.94 26.96
C ILE A 10 -17.76 9.41 26.78
N ASP A 11 -19.04 9.75 26.96
CA ASP A 11 -19.54 11.13 26.83
C ASP A 11 -18.91 12.08 27.84
N SER A 12 -18.75 11.62 29.08
CA SER A 12 -18.21 12.40 30.19
C SER A 12 -16.67 12.40 30.27
N GLY A 13 -15.99 11.65 29.40
CA GLY A 13 -14.52 11.55 29.38
C GLY A 13 -13.93 10.69 30.50
N HIS A 14 -14.72 9.88 31.21
CA HIS A 14 -14.24 8.87 32.16
C HIS A 14 -13.74 7.61 31.47
N MET A 15 -14.14 7.39 30.21
CA MET A 15 -13.63 6.33 29.35
C MET A 15 -13.17 6.91 28.02
N ALA A 16 -11.99 6.54 27.56
CA ALA A 16 -11.44 7.01 26.29
C ALA A 16 -10.68 5.89 25.57
N LEU A 17 -10.32 6.14 24.32
CA LEU A 17 -9.53 5.23 23.51
C LEU A 17 -8.04 5.60 23.63
N PRO A 18 -7.13 4.68 23.98
CA PRO A 18 -5.71 4.96 23.95
C PRO A 18 -5.24 5.34 22.55
N GLU A 19 -4.29 6.27 22.46
CA GLU A 19 -3.78 6.79 21.18
C GLU A 19 -3.15 5.69 20.29
N PHE A 20 -2.56 4.67 20.92
CA PHE A 20 -1.91 3.56 20.25
C PHE A 20 -2.85 2.60 19.52
N GLN A 21 -4.15 2.65 19.81
CA GLN A 21 -5.10 1.78 19.13
C GLN A 21 -5.28 2.21 17.68
N ARG A 22 -5.50 1.27 16.78
CA ARG A 22 -5.77 1.57 15.36
C ARG A 22 -7.09 2.33 15.17
N GLY A 23 -7.35 2.80 13.96
CA GLY A 23 -8.64 3.37 13.59
C GLY A 23 -9.81 2.37 13.73
N TYR A 24 -11.03 2.85 13.54
CA TYR A 24 -12.21 2.00 13.44
C TYR A 24 -12.19 1.25 12.10
N VAL A 25 -12.29 -0.07 12.16
CA VAL A 25 -12.17 -0.98 11.01
C VAL A 25 -13.37 -1.91 10.85
N TRP A 26 -14.34 -1.83 11.77
CA TRP A 26 -15.55 -2.63 11.67
C TRP A 26 -16.45 -2.16 10.54
N ASN A 27 -17.14 -3.12 9.94
CA ASN A 27 -18.08 -2.87 8.87
C ASN A 27 -19.55 -3.06 9.28
N ARG A 28 -20.47 -2.79 8.35
CA ARG A 28 -21.92 -2.85 8.58
C ARG A 28 -22.36 -4.20 9.10
N GLU A 29 -21.91 -5.31 8.52
CA GLU A 29 -22.32 -6.62 9.00
C GLU A 29 -21.82 -6.94 10.40
N GLN A 30 -20.60 -6.55 10.76
CA GLN A 30 -20.11 -6.73 12.12
C GLN A 30 -20.95 -5.92 13.12
N VAL A 31 -21.37 -4.71 12.75
CA VAL A 31 -22.33 -3.91 13.53
C VAL A 31 -23.68 -4.64 13.63
N ARG A 32 -24.21 -5.14 12.51
CA ARG A 32 -25.46 -5.90 12.44
C ARG A 32 -25.43 -7.15 13.31
N GLY A 33 -24.39 -7.97 13.19
CA GLY A 33 -24.18 -9.19 13.96
C GLY A 33 -23.97 -8.94 15.45
N LEU A 34 -23.34 -7.82 15.83
CA LEU A 34 -23.27 -7.38 17.22
C LEU A 34 -24.67 -7.09 17.79
N PHE A 35 -25.49 -6.32 17.07
CA PHE A 35 -26.85 -5.99 17.52
C PHE A 35 -27.77 -7.22 17.53
N ASP A 36 -27.65 -8.12 16.54
CA ASP A 36 -28.35 -9.41 16.53
C ASP A 36 -28.01 -10.25 17.78
N SER A 37 -26.71 -10.36 18.09
CA SER A 37 -26.23 -11.08 19.27
C SER A 37 -26.76 -10.47 20.56
N LEU A 38 -26.71 -9.13 20.70
CA LEU A 38 -27.23 -8.42 21.87
C LEU A 38 -28.74 -8.59 22.03
N TYR A 39 -29.50 -8.45 20.94
CA TYR A 39 -30.94 -8.65 20.94
C TYR A 39 -31.29 -10.08 21.34
N LYS A 40 -30.55 -11.10 20.88
CA LYS A 40 -30.72 -12.51 21.25
C LYS A 40 -30.10 -12.89 22.61
N ARG A 41 -29.47 -11.94 23.32
CA ARG A 41 -28.77 -12.17 24.61
C ARG A 41 -27.62 -13.17 24.50
N HIS A 42 -27.00 -13.28 23.32
CA HIS A 42 -25.78 -14.05 23.13
C HIS A 42 -24.57 -13.30 23.73
N PRO A 43 -23.55 -14.03 24.24
CA PRO A 43 -22.32 -13.40 24.71
C PRO A 43 -21.61 -12.66 23.58
N VAL A 44 -21.23 -11.40 23.83
CA VAL A 44 -20.47 -10.57 22.86
C VAL A 44 -19.04 -10.29 23.30
N GLY A 45 -18.55 -11.02 24.31
CA GLY A 45 -17.23 -10.85 24.94
C GLY A 45 -17.21 -9.77 26.03
N GLY A 46 -16.17 -9.79 26.88
CA GLY A 46 -15.89 -8.74 27.86
C GLY A 46 -15.13 -7.55 27.27
N LEU A 47 -14.85 -6.54 28.08
CA LEU A 47 -13.95 -5.43 27.77
C LEU A 47 -12.70 -5.52 28.64
N LEU A 48 -11.57 -5.08 28.11
CA LEU A 48 -10.36 -4.86 28.89
C LEU A 48 -10.09 -3.36 28.91
N VAL A 49 -9.89 -2.79 30.09
CA VAL A 49 -9.61 -1.36 30.25
C VAL A 49 -8.40 -1.14 31.15
N TRP A 50 -7.65 -0.07 30.90
CA TRP A 50 -6.57 0.39 31.76
C TRP A 50 -7.06 1.56 32.61
N ALA A 51 -7.15 1.36 33.93
CA ALA A 51 -7.47 2.46 34.84
C ALA A 51 -6.19 3.21 35.20
N THR A 52 -6.13 4.50 34.88
CA THR A 52 -4.96 5.35 35.09
C THR A 52 -5.40 6.77 35.48
N GLU A 53 -4.48 7.56 36.04
CA GLU A 53 -4.75 8.98 36.30
C GLU A 53 -4.89 9.75 34.98
N SER A 54 -5.86 10.66 34.93
CA SER A 54 -6.10 11.56 33.78
C SER A 54 -4.87 12.40 33.42
N GLN A 55 -4.05 12.76 34.40
CA GLN A 55 -2.76 13.42 34.18
C GLN A 55 -1.74 12.36 33.72
N GLY A 56 -1.56 12.24 32.39
CA GLY A 56 -0.69 11.24 31.76
C GLY A 56 -1.44 10.14 30.99
N ALA A 57 -2.76 10.26 30.85
CA ALA A 57 -3.56 9.35 30.04
C ALA A 57 -3.69 9.87 28.60
N ASP A 58 -2.75 9.49 27.75
CA ASP A 58 -2.82 9.83 26.33
C ASP A 58 -3.94 9.05 25.64
N HIS A 59 -4.80 9.79 24.96
CA HIS A 59 -6.03 9.26 24.39
C HIS A 59 -6.33 9.95 23.07
N ARG A 60 -6.99 9.21 22.19
CA ARG A 60 -7.38 9.68 20.87
C ARG A 60 -8.52 10.69 20.94
N GLY A 61 -8.48 11.65 20.01
CA GLY A 61 -9.52 12.65 19.79
C GLY A 61 -9.38 13.88 20.69
N GLY A 62 -9.78 15.05 20.22
CA GLY A 62 -9.60 16.33 20.93
C GLY A 62 -10.54 16.57 22.13
N GLY A 63 -10.96 15.52 22.84
CA GLY A 63 -11.81 15.62 24.04
C GLY A 63 -11.01 15.89 25.30
N ALA A 64 -11.63 16.50 26.32
CA ALA A 64 -11.03 16.57 27.66
C ALA A 64 -11.42 15.32 28.46
N LEU A 65 -10.46 14.71 29.13
CA LEU A 65 -10.69 13.64 30.10
C LEU A 65 -11.28 14.19 31.39
N ALA A 66 -12.07 13.35 32.07
CA ALA A 66 -12.55 13.66 33.42
C ALA A 66 -11.39 13.69 34.42
N ALA A 67 -11.47 14.55 35.44
CA ALA A 67 -10.47 14.61 36.49
C ALA A 67 -10.45 13.35 37.35
N GLY A 68 -9.26 12.94 37.82
CA GLY A 68 -9.07 11.74 38.62
C GLY A 68 -8.71 10.52 37.78
N ILE A 69 -9.28 9.36 38.09
CA ILE A 69 -9.01 8.09 37.40
C ILE A 69 -9.91 7.95 36.17
N VAL A 70 -9.30 7.66 35.03
CA VAL A 70 -9.95 7.38 33.74
C VAL A 70 -9.68 5.96 33.30
N LYS A 71 -10.54 5.43 32.42
CA LYS A 71 -10.44 4.08 31.88
C LYS A 71 -10.12 4.13 30.38
N LEU A 72 -8.92 3.73 30.00
CA LEU A 72 -8.53 3.62 28.59
C LEU A 72 -8.93 2.24 28.04
N LEU A 73 -9.74 2.21 27.00
CA LEU A 73 -10.27 0.97 26.42
C LEU A 73 -9.18 0.20 25.66
N LEU A 74 -8.74 -0.93 26.20
CA LEU A 74 -7.71 -1.79 25.62
C LEU A 74 -8.30 -2.85 24.68
N ASP A 75 -9.41 -3.47 25.04
CA ASP A 75 -10.12 -4.40 24.16
C ASP A 75 -11.61 -4.06 24.08
N GLY A 76 -12.20 -4.31 22.91
CA GLY A 76 -13.61 -4.02 22.64
C GLY A 76 -13.85 -2.64 22.03
N GLN A 77 -12.80 -1.93 21.59
CA GLN A 77 -12.87 -0.66 20.84
C GLN A 77 -13.98 -0.67 19.79
N GLN A 78 -13.94 -1.66 18.90
CA GLN A 78 -14.80 -1.68 17.72
C GLN A 78 -16.27 -1.92 18.11
N ARG A 79 -16.50 -2.80 19.08
CA ARG A 79 -17.83 -3.06 19.67
C ARG A 79 -18.41 -1.80 20.30
N MET A 80 -17.65 -1.16 21.17
CA MET A 80 -18.12 0.03 21.89
C MET A 80 -18.31 1.24 20.98
N THR A 81 -17.45 1.42 19.99
CA THR A 81 -17.60 2.49 18.98
C THR A 81 -18.88 2.29 18.15
N SER A 82 -19.18 1.05 17.77
CA SER A 82 -20.40 0.70 17.02
C SER A 82 -21.66 0.95 17.85
N LEU A 83 -21.66 0.49 19.11
CA LEU A 83 -22.75 0.74 20.05
C LEU A 83 -22.97 2.24 20.27
N TYR A 84 -21.90 2.99 20.49
CA TYR A 84 -21.96 4.43 20.63
C TYR A 84 -22.57 5.09 19.40
N GLY A 85 -22.07 4.74 18.21
CA GLY A 85 -22.54 5.27 16.93
C GLY A 85 -24.04 5.06 16.70
N VAL A 86 -24.54 3.84 16.93
CA VAL A 86 -25.98 3.52 16.77
C VAL A 86 -26.82 4.17 17.87
N VAL A 87 -26.42 4.10 19.13
CA VAL A 87 -27.22 4.56 20.28
C VAL A 87 -27.28 6.08 20.36
N ARG A 88 -26.16 6.78 20.09
CA ARG A 88 -26.11 8.25 20.11
C ARG A 88 -26.47 8.88 18.76
N GLY A 89 -26.34 8.11 17.68
CA GLY A 89 -26.58 8.55 16.29
C GLY A 89 -25.45 9.38 15.70
N HIS A 90 -24.28 9.40 16.34
CA HIS A 90 -23.07 10.05 15.84
C HIS A 90 -21.83 9.32 16.39
N PRO A 91 -20.68 9.38 15.69
CA PRO A 91 -19.43 8.80 16.20
C PRO A 91 -18.98 9.44 17.53
N PRO A 92 -18.18 8.71 18.35
CA PRO A 92 -17.48 9.30 19.49
C PRO A 92 -16.35 10.23 19.02
N LYS A 93 -15.86 11.10 19.90
CA LYS A 93 -14.80 12.09 19.57
C LYS A 93 -13.48 11.48 19.09
N PHE A 94 -13.20 10.25 19.50
CA PHE A 94 -11.99 9.51 19.13
C PHE A 94 -12.12 8.68 17.85
N PHE A 95 -13.22 8.85 17.11
CA PHE A 95 -13.50 8.07 15.91
C PHE A 95 -12.57 8.46 14.75
N ASP A 96 -11.87 7.45 14.22
CA ASP A 96 -11.01 7.54 13.02
C ASP A 96 -11.42 6.40 12.08
N GLY A 97 -12.37 6.64 11.18
CA GLY A 97 -12.91 5.62 10.27
C GLY A 97 -14.13 6.09 9.45
N ASN A 98 -14.81 5.16 8.79
CA ASN A 98 -16.00 5.47 7.99
C ASN A 98 -17.27 5.50 8.87
N GLY A 99 -17.82 6.69 9.11
CA GLY A 99 -19.02 6.87 9.94
C GLY A 99 -20.28 6.20 9.37
N GLN A 100 -20.31 5.87 8.07
CA GLN A 100 -21.44 5.16 7.46
C GLN A 100 -21.57 3.69 7.89
N ALA A 101 -20.60 3.15 8.64
CA ALA A 101 -20.58 1.77 9.09
C ALA A 101 -21.69 1.44 10.10
N PHE A 102 -22.20 2.42 10.85
CA PHE A 102 -23.23 2.23 11.89
C PHE A 102 -24.46 3.12 11.73
N THR A 103 -24.57 3.88 10.63
CA THR A 103 -25.73 4.73 10.36
C THR A 103 -26.81 3.98 9.57
N GLY A 104 -28.07 4.13 9.96
CA GLY A 104 -29.21 3.59 9.22
C GLY A 104 -29.49 2.12 9.49
N LEU A 105 -29.10 1.60 10.67
CA LEU A 105 -29.48 0.26 11.10
C LEU A 105 -30.99 0.21 11.40
N ARG A 106 -31.67 -0.77 10.80
CA ARG A 106 -33.10 -1.04 10.92
C ARG A 106 -33.35 -2.42 11.52
N PHE A 107 -34.45 -2.57 12.25
CA PHE A 107 -34.88 -3.84 12.83
C PHE A 107 -36.30 -4.18 12.36
N HIS A 108 -36.48 -5.36 11.75
CA HIS A 108 -37.78 -5.83 11.31
C HIS A 108 -38.53 -6.50 12.46
N LEU A 109 -39.69 -5.97 12.83
CA LEU A 109 -40.45 -6.49 13.97
C LEU A 109 -40.95 -7.92 13.76
N GLU A 110 -41.49 -8.28 12.60
CA GLU A 110 -41.93 -9.66 12.31
C GLU A 110 -40.76 -10.66 12.26
N GLU A 111 -39.81 -10.45 11.36
CA GLU A 111 -38.69 -11.36 11.10
C GLU A 111 -37.64 -11.39 12.23
N GLN A 112 -37.61 -10.36 13.07
CA GLN A 112 -36.61 -10.16 14.12
C GLN A 112 -35.17 -10.13 13.57
N SER A 113 -35.01 -9.55 12.39
CA SER A 113 -33.74 -9.37 11.67
C SER A 113 -33.30 -7.91 11.74
N PHE A 114 -31.97 -7.72 11.77
CA PHE A 114 -31.35 -6.41 11.57
C PHE A 114 -30.84 -6.30 10.14
N GLU A 115 -31.02 -5.13 9.53
CA GLU A 115 -30.49 -4.79 8.20
C GLU A 115 -30.22 -3.29 8.11
N PHE A 116 -29.38 -2.86 7.18
CA PHE A 116 -29.17 -1.43 6.91
C PHE A 116 -30.22 -0.90 5.93
N TYR A 117 -30.59 0.38 6.06
CA TYR A 117 -31.69 0.98 5.30
C TYR A 117 -31.53 0.82 3.79
N GLN A 118 -32.54 0.20 3.17
CA GLN A 118 -32.67 0.05 1.71
C GLN A 118 -34.05 0.58 1.27
N PRO A 119 -34.12 1.71 0.52
CA PRO A 119 -35.38 2.36 0.18
C PRO A 119 -36.39 1.43 -0.52
N VAL A 120 -35.91 0.60 -1.44
CA VAL A 120 -36.76 -0.31 -2.23
C VAL A 120 -37.44 -1.37 -1.36
N LYS A 121 -36.76 -1.83 -0.30
CA LYS A 121 -37.24 -2.87 0.60
C LYS A 121 -38.07 -2.32 1.77
N MET A 122 -37.72 -1.14 2.27
CA MET A 122 -38.16 -0.69 3.60
C MET A 122 -39.08 0.53 3.62
N LYS A 123 -39.20 1.28 2.52
CA LYS A 123 -39.90 2.59 2.54
C LYS A 123 -41.39 2.47 2.89
N ASP A 124 -42.05 1.43 2.41
CA ASP A 124 -43.50 1.25 2.53
C ASP A 124 -43.90 0.19 3.57
N ASP A 125 -42.94 -0.35 4.32
CA ASP A 125 -43.17 -1.36 5.34
C ASP A 125 -42.94 -0.78 6.76
N PRO A 126 -44.03 -0.60 7.55
CA PRO A 126 -43.97 0.00 8.87
C PRO A 126 -43.32 -0.89 9.94
N LEU A 127 -43.01 -2.16 9.62
CA LEU A 127 -42.36 -3.08 10.55
C LEU A 127 -40.85 -2.87 10.65
N TRP A 128 -40.26 -2.05 9.76
CA TRP A 128 -38.84 -1.65 9.83
C TRP A 128 -38.62 -0.44 10.75
N ILE A 129 -38.12 -0.74 11.94
CA ILE A 129 -37.88 0.26 12.99
C ILE A 129 -36.47 0.84 12.86
N ASP A 130 -36.36 2.17 12.92
CA ASP A 130 -35.06 2.83 13.06
C ASP A 130 -34.49 2.59 14.46
N VAL A 131 -33.40 1.81 14.53
CA VAL A 131 -32.80 1.40 15.80
C VAL A 131 -32.21 2.60 16.53
N THR A 132 -31.59 3.54 15.79
CA THR A 132 -31.02 4.76 16.36
C THR A 132 -32.11 5.67 16.89
N GLU A 133 -33.20 5.87 16.15
CA GLU A 133 -34.32 6.70 16.59
C GLU A 133 -34.96 6.14 17.88
N LEU A 134 -35.22 4.84 17.91
CA LEU A 134 -35.77 4.17 19.09
C LEU A 134 -34.86 4.34 20.31
N LEU A 135 -33.56 4.04 20.18
CA LEU A 135 -32.62 4.06 21.30
C LEU A 135 -32.36 5.48 21.81
N LYS A 136 -32.33 6.49 20.93
CA LYS A 136 -32.15 7.90 21.32
C LYS A 136 -33.34 8.45 22.09
N GLN A 137 -34.56 8.08 21.68
CA GLN A 137 -35.79 8.62 22.27
C GLN A 137 -36.31 7.75 23.43
N GLY A 138 -35.77 6.54 23.63
CA GLY A 138 -36.15 5.66 24.72
C GLY A 138 -37.64 5.30 24.69
N ASN A 139 -38.30 5.41 25.84
CA ASN A 139 -39.72 5.13 25.98
C ASN A 139 -40.62 6.07 25.13
N VAL A 140 -40.17 7.29 24.84
CA VAL A 140 -40.91 8.21 23.96
C VAL A 140 -40.90 7.68 22.53
N GLY A 141 -39.73 7.23 22.05
CA GLY A 141 -39.59 6.61 20.72
C GLY A 141 -40.42 5.33 20.61
N MET A 142 -40.42 4.50 21.65
CA MET A 142 -41.28 3.32 21.71
C MET A 142 -42.76 3.70 21.55
N GLY A 143 -43.23 4.72 22.26
CA GLY A 143 -44.59 5.24 22.11
C GLY A 143 -44.91 5.73 20.70
N MET A 144 -43.96 6.39 20.02
CA MET A 144 -44.11 6.80 18.63
C MET A 144 -44.30 5.61 17.68
N PHE A 145 -43.45 4.58 17.79
CA PHE A 145 -43.59 3.39 16.94
C PHE A 145 -44.86 2.60 17.25
N ILE A 146 -45.27 2.49 18.51
CA ILE A 146 -46.55 1.85 18.87
C ILE A 146 -47.73 2.59 18.22
N ASN A 147 -47.73 3.93 18.23
CA ASN A 147 -48.78 4.71 17.58
C ASN A 147 -48.80 4.50 16.05
N GLN A 148 -47.63 4.43 15.41
CA GLN A 148 -47.52 4.14 13.98
C GLN A 148 -48.07 2.75 13.63
N LEU A 149 -47.72 1.73 14.41
CA LEU A 149 -48.21 0.36 14.20
C LEU A 149 -49.72 0.24 14.44
N THR A 150 -50.26 0.97 15.42
CA THR A 150 -51.70 0.98 15.73
C THR A 150 -52.51 1.65 14.62
N ALA A 151 -51.92 2.54 13.84
CA ALA A 151 -52.57 3.17 12.69
C ALA A 151 -52.75 2.23 11.50
N VAL A 152 -52.16 1.02 11.53
CA VAL A 152 -52.27 0.00 10.48
C VAL A 152 -53.14 -1.16 10.99
N PRO A 153 -54.44 -1.23 10.59
CA PRO A 153 -55.38 -2.20 11.16
C PRO A 153 -54.95 -3.67 11.02
N GLU A 154 -54.23 -4.00 9.95
CA GLU A 154 -53.75 -5.36 9.65
C GLU A 154 -52.75 -5.89 10.70
N LEU A 155 -52.06 -4.98 11.41
CA LEU A 155 -51.04 -5.33 12.41
C LEU A 155 -51.62 -5.53 13.81
N ALA A 156 -52.88 -5.12 14.05
CA ALA A 156 -53.53 -5.16 15.36
C ALA A 156 -53.46 -6.55 16.05
N PRO A 157 -53.62 -7.69 15.36
CA PRO A 157 -53.54 -9.02 16.00
C PRO A 157 -52.17 -9.35 16.62
N LYS A 158 -51.08 -8.75 16.10
CA LYS A 158 -49.70 -8.99 16.54
C LYS A 158 -49.08 -7.83 17.33
N LEU A 159 -49.85 -6.78 17.60
CA LEU A 159 -49.33 -5.56 18.23
C LEU A 159 -48.65 -5.84 19.58
N GLY A 160 -49.19 -6.75 20.39
CA GLY A 160 -48.58 -7.15 21.66
C GLY A 160 -47.18 -7.77 21.49
N ASP A 161 -46.99 -8.60 20.47
CA ASP A 161 -45.69 -9.19 20.14
C ASP A 161 -44.70 -8.11 19.69
N TYR A 162 -45.15 -7.18 18.86
CA TYR A 162 -44.32 -6.06 18.39
C TYR A 162 -43.89 -5.13 19.53
N VAL A 163 -44.79 -4.81 20.46
CA VAL A 163 -44.46 -4.03 21.66
C VAL A 163 -43.41 -4.74 22.51
N SER A 164 -43.56 -6.06 22.70
CA SER A 164 -42.58 -6.89 23.41
C SER A 164 -41.20 -6.87 22.73
N ARG A 165 -41.16 -6.98 21.39
CA ARG A 165 -39.93 -6.92 20.59
C ARG A 165 -39.26 -5.52 20.64
N LEU A 166 -40.05 -4.44 20.58
CA LEU A 166 -39.55 -3.07 20.78
C LEU A 166 -38.95 -2.89 22.18
N SER A 167 -39.63 -3.38 23.23
CA SER A 167 -39.12 -3.32 24.60
C SER A 167 -37.81 -4.10 24.76
N ARG A 168 -37.70 -5.28 24.12
CA ARG A 168 -36.47 -6.09 24.12
C ARG A 168 -35.34 -5.39 23.39
N LEU A 169 -35.61 -4.74 22.26
CA LEU A 169 -34.63 -3.96 21.51
C LEU A 169 -34.13 -2.77 22.33
N LEU A 170 -35.04 -2.05 23.01
CA LEU A 170 -34.66 -0.94 23.89
C LEU A 170 -33.79 -1.41 25.07
N ALA A 171 -34.06 -2.60 25.62
CA ALA A 171 -33.31 -3.19 26.73
C ALA A 171 -31.89 -3.65 26.36
N VAL A 172 -31.42 -3.48 25.10
CA VAL A 172 -30.05 -3.77 24.70
C VAL A 172 -29.06 -2.91 25.48
N THR A 173 -29.36 -1.63 25.73
CA THR A 173 -28.47 -0.73 26.47
C THR A 173 -28.35 -1.08 27.96
N ASP A 174 -29.26 -1.90 28.49
CA ASP A 174 -29.24 -2.40 29.87
C ASP A 174 -28.43 -3.68 30.06
N ILE A 175 -27.87 -4.24 28.98
CA ILE A 175 -27.02 -5.44 29.05
C ILE A 175 -25.74 -5.11 29.81
N ASP A 176 -25.39 -5.97 30.77
CA ASP A 176 -24.12 -5.92 31.48
C ASP A 176 -23.00 -6.59 30.67
N LEU A 177 -21.91 -5.85 30.47
CA LEU A 177 -20.64 -6.40 29.98
C LEU A 177 -19.67 -6.60 31.14
N HIS A 178 -18.93 -7.71 31.10
CA HIS A 178 -17.78 -7.91 31.99
C HIS A 178 -16.68 -6.94 31.60
N VAL A 179 -16.15 -6.19 32.56
CA VAL A 179 -15.07 -5.22 32.35
C VAL A 179 -13.92 -5.61 33.26
N GLU A 180 -12.84 -6.07 32.66
CA GLU A 180 -11.59 -6.39 33.35
C GLU A 180 -10.72 -5.14 33.40
N GLU A 181 -10.23 -4.78 34.59
CA GLU A 181 -9.44 -3.56 34.78
C GLU A 181 -7.97 -3.88 35.05
N VAL A 182 -7.10 -3.40 34.16
CA VAL A 182 -5.66 -3.35 34.38
C VAL A 182 -5.38 -2.12 35.24
N THR A 183 -4.87 -2.34 36.46
CA THR A 183 -4.60 -1.28 37.44
C THR A 183 -3.26 -1.53 38.14
N GLY A 184 -2.67 -0.48 38.72
CA GLY A 184 -1.40 -0.54 39.46
C GLY A 184 -0.36 0.42 38.90
N ALA A 185 0.46 1.00 39.80
CA ALA A 185 1.51 1.97 39.41
C ALA A 185 2.61 1.36 38.53
N ASP A 186 2.74 0.02 38.52
CA ASP A 186 3.67 -0.73 37.67
C ASP A 186 3.12 -0.98 36.25
N LYS A 187 1.86 -0.67 35.98
CA LYS A 187 1.22 -0.83 34.67
C LYS A 187 1.51 0.37 33.77
N THR A 188 2.77 0.48 33.38
CA THR A 188 3.24 1.46 32.39
C THR A 188 2.63 1.18 31.01
N LEU A 189 2.71 2.16 30.11
CA LEU A 189 2.27 2.01 28.72
C LEU A 189 2.87 0.75 28.05
N ASP A 190 4.15 0.48 28.27
CA ASP A 190 4.84 -0.68 27.70
C ASP A 190 4.23 -2.01 28.17
N VAL A 191 3.93 -2.13 29.47
CA VAL A 191 3.27 -3.31 30.04
C VAL A 191 1.85 -3.47 29.48
N VAL A 192 1.14 -2.36 29.33
CA VAL A 192 -0.24 -2.35 28.81
C VAL A 192 -0.29 -2.75 27.34
N VAL A 193 0.65 -2.28 26.53
CA VAL A 193 0.82 -2.68 25.13
C VAL A 193 1.16 -4.18 25.02
N ASP A 194 2.03 -4.69 25.90
CA ASP A 194 2.35 -6.11 25.96
C ASP A 194 1.14 -6.98 26.34
N ILE A 195 0.35 -6.54 27.34
CA ILE A 195 -0.90 -7.19 27.73
C ILE A 195 -1.86 -7.20 26.54
N PHE A 196 -2.05 -6.05 25.87
CA PHE A 196 -2.88 -5.94 24.67
C PHE A 196 -2.46 -6.95 23.59
N ASN A 197 -1.17 -7.02 23.26
CA ASN A 197 -0.65 -7.92 22.23
C ASN A 197 -0.82 -9.40 22.58
N ARG A 198 -0.68 -9.76 23.87
CA ARG A 198 -0.88 -11.15 24.34
C ARG A 198 -2.35 -11.55 24.32
N VAL A 199 -3.24 -10.68 24.75
CA VAL A 199 -4.69 -10.92 24.76
C VAL A 199 -5.22 -10.98 23.31
N ASN A 200 -4.71 -10.14 22.42
CA ASN A 200 -5.07 -10.14 21.00
C ASN A 200 -4.25 -11.11 20.13
N SER A 201 -3.56 -12.09 20.73
CA SER A 201 -2.73 -13.06 19.98
C SER A 201 -3.53 -13.97 19.03
N GLY A 202 -4.86 -14.05 19.17
CA GLY A 202 -5.78 -14.69 18.23
C GLY A 202 -6.45 -13.74 17.23
N GLY A 203 -6.12 -12.45 17.24
CA GLY A 203 -6.65 -11.42 16.34
C GLY A 203 -5.56 -10.49 15.80
N THR A 204 -6.01 -9.28 15.42
CA THR A 204 -5.24 -8.12 14.95
C THR A 204 -3.98 -7.77 15.73
N LYS A 205 -2.80 -8.33 15.41
CA LYS A 205 -1.53 -7.80 15.91
C LYS A 205 -1.33 -6.34 15.46
N LEU A 206 -0.67 -5.54 16.29
CA LEU A 206 -0.19 -4.22 15.88
C LEU A 206 1.16 -4.40 15.20
N SER A 207 1.37 -3.76 14.05
CA SER A 207 2.71 -3.79 13.43
C SER A 207 3.71 -3.10 14.35
N LYS A 208 5.01 -3.44 14.22
CA LYS A 208 6.06 -2.76 15.00
C LYS A 208 6.07 -1.24 14.75
N GLY A 209 5.72 -0.82 13.53
CA GLY A 209 5.56 0.58 13.16
C GLY A 209 4.36 1.24 13.87
N ASP A 210 3.24 0.53 13.99
CA ASP A 210 2.07 1.02 14.73
C ASP A 210 2.38 1.19 16.22
N LEU A 211 3.11 0.25 16.83
CA LEU A 211 3.55 0.33 18.23
C LEU A 211 4.53 1.48 18.47
N ALA A 212 5.40 1.76 17.51
CA ALA A 212 6.29 2.89 17.58
C ALA A 212 5.51 4.21 17.43
N LEU A 213 4.63 4.31 16.43
CA LEU A 213 3.81 5.51 16.19
C LEU A 213 2.89 5.81 17.37
N ALA A 214 2.28 4.76 17.94
CA ALA A 214 1.52 4.78 19.17
C ALA A 214 2.23 5.50 20.33
N LYS A 215 3.47 5.09 20.62
CA LYS A 215 4.29 5.68 21.68
C LYS A 215 4.71 7.10 21.35
N ILE A 216 5.01 7.38 20.09
CA ILE A 216 5.27 8.75 19.62
C ILE A 216 4.05 9.65 19.85
N CYS A 217 2.84 9.14 19.57
CA CYS A 217 1.62 9.92 19.72
C CYS A 217 1.22 10.16 21.18
N ALA A 218 1.75 9.36 22.12
CA ALA A 218 1.62 9.62 23.55
C ALA A 218 2.27 10.98 23.89
N ASP A 219 3.55 11.15 23.53
CA ASP A 219 4.26 12.41 23.80
C ASP A 219 3.98 13.52 22.77
N TRP A 220 3.48 13.16 21.58
CA TRP A 220 3.15 14.08 20.49
C TRP A 220 1.85 13.70 19.76
N PRO A 221 0.66 14.07 20.30
CA PRO A 221 -0.64 13.65 19.77
C PRO A 221 -0.88 13.96 18.28
N GLN A 222 -0.28 15.02 17.75
CA GLN A 222 -0.46 15.44 16.35
C GLN A 222 0.49 14.72 15.36
N ALA A 223 1.33 13.78 15.82
CA ALA A 223 2.34 13.12 14.98
C ALA A 223 1.71 12.44 13.75
N ARG A 224 0.64 11.66 13.96
CA ARG A 224 -0.04 10.92 12.90
C ARG A 224 -0.61 11.84 11.82
N ASP A 225 -1.33 12.88 12.21
CA ASP A 225 -1.95 13.82 11.27
C ASP A 225 -0.89 14.60 10.49
N THR A 226 0.21 14.97 11.15
CA THR A 226 1.36 15.64 10.52
C THR A 226 1.99 14.75 9.44
N MET A 227 2.22 13.47 9.73
CA MET A 227 2.76 12.51 8.78
C MET A 227 1.78 12.24 7.62
N LYS A 228 0.48 12.05 7.90
CA LYS A 228 -0.56 11.88 6.87
C LYS A 228 -0.65 13.08 5.93
N ALA A 229 -0.52 14.30 6.44
CA ALA A 229 -0.52 15.51 5.62
C ALA A 229 0.61 15.51 4.60
N LYS A 230 1.84 15.12 5.00
CA LYS A 230 2.98 15.03 4.06
C LYS A 230 2.83 13.88 3.06
N LEU A 231 2.32 12.72 3.49
CA LEU A 231 2.03 11.62 2.56
C LEU A 231 1.06 12.05 1.45
N LYS A 232 0.05 12.87 1.78
CA LYS A 232 -0.89 13.42 0.80
C LYS A 232 -0.23 14.39 -0.18
N GLU A 233 0.76 15.15 0.26
CA GLU A 233 1.56 16.04 -0.60
C GLU A 233 2.36 15.23 -1.64
N TRP A 234 3.03 14.15 -1.22
CA TRP A 234 3.73 13.26 -2.15
C TRP A 234 2.78 12.53 -3.11
N ALA A 235 1.59 12.12 -2.64
CA ALA A 235 0.58 11.51 -3.49
C ALA A 235 0.12 12.45 -4.61
N ALA A 236 -0.01 13.76 -4.33
CA ALA A 236 -0.31 14.77 -5.34
C ALA A 236 0.81 14.96 -6.37
N ALA A 237 2.04 14.54 -6.05
CA ALA A 237 3.18 14.47 -6.95
C ALA A 237 3.38 13.08 -7.57
N GLU A 238 2.35 12.22 -7.56
CA GLU A 238 2.35 10.85 -8.10
C GLU A 238 3.28 9.87 -7.37
N TYR A 239 3.66 10.15 -6.12
CA TYR A 239 4.41 9.23 -5.24
C TYR A 239 3.53 8.74 -4.09
N HIS A 240 3.28 7.44 -4.01
CA HIS A 240 2.36 6.85 -3.04
C HIS A 240 3.12 6.05 -1.96
N PHE A 241 3.26 6.64 -0.78
CA PHE A 241 3.90 6.02 0.39
C PHE A 241 2.91 5.79 1.53
N ASN A 242 3.31 5.02 2.55
CA ASN A 242 2.52 4.75 3.74
C ASN A 242 3.23 5.21 5.03
N LEU A 243 2.50 5.19 6.16
CA LEU A 243 3.01 5.65 7.46
C LEU A 243 4.22 4.85 7.94
N ASP A 244 4.22 3.52 7.76
CA ASP A 244 5.34 2.66 8.17
C ASP A 244 6.62 3.00 7.39
N TRP A 245 6.52 3.22 6.07
CA TRP A 245 7.63 3.63 5.22
C TRP A 245 8.21 4.99 5.64
N LEU A 246 7.34 5.97 5.93
CA LEU A 246 7.78 7.29 6.39
C LEU A 246 8.42 7.18 7.78
N LEU A 247 7.79 6.48 8.71
CA LEU A 247 8.31 6.28 10.05
C LEU A 247 9.67 5.58 10.04
N ARG A 248 9.88 4.64 9.11
CA ARG A 248 11.18 4.00 8.90
C ARG A 248 12.23 5.02 8.48
N SER A 249 11.93 5.92 7.55
CA SER A 249 12.86 7.00 7.17
C SER A 249 13.16 7.98 8.30
N VAL A 250 12.17 8.24 9.18
CA VAL A 250 12.38 9.02 10.41
C VAL A 250 13.34 8.28 11.35
N ASN A 251 13.12 6.97 11.51
CA ASN A 251 13.96 6.14 12.37
C ASN A 251 15.40 6.09 11.86
N THR A 252 15.63 5.84 10.56
CA THR A 252 16.99 5.78 10.01
C THR A 252 17.71 7.11 10.17
N ALA A 253 17.03 8.25 9.97
CA ALA A 253 17.62 9.57 10.22
C ALA A 253 18.00 9.78 11.70
N LEU A 254 17.19 9.29 12.65
CA LEU A 254 17.41 9.50 14.08
C LEU A 254 18.41 8.54 14.71
N THR A 255 18.34 7.26 14.35
CA THR A 255 19.04 6.18 15.04
C THR A 255 20.11 5.53 14.20
N GLY A 256 20.05 5.67 12.86
CA GLY A 256 20.90 4.90 11.96
C GLY A 256 20.45 3.45 11.79
N GLU A 257 19.25 3.09 12.27
CA GLU A 257 18.73 1.72 12.20
C GLU A 257 17.35 1.67 11.53
N ALA A 258 17.03 0.58 10.84
CA ALA A 258 15.70 0.37 10.25
C ALA A 258 14.68 -0.07 11.32
N LYS A 259 15.13 -0.89 12.27
CA LYS A 259 14.31 -1.46 13.35
C LYS A 259 13.80 -0.40 14.32
N PHE A 260 12.49 -0.42 14.57
CA PHE A 260 11.83 0.51 15.51
C PHE A 260 12.16 0.29 17.00
N LEU A 261 13.12 -0.59 17.32
CA LEU A 261 13.51 -0.96 18.69
C LEU A 261 14.03 0.21 19.52
N HIS A 262 14.52 1.29 18.90
CA HIS A 262 15.11 2.42 19.64
C HIS A 262 14.33 3.73 19.48
N LEU A 263 13.39 3.79 18.55
CA LEU A 263 12.62 5.00 18.28
C LEU A 263 11.76 5.43 19.47
N HIS A 264 11.28 4.46 20.25
CA HIS A 264 10.45 4.71 21.42
C HIS A 264 11.19 5.30 22.62
N ASN A 265 12.52 5.32 22.61
CA ASN A 265 13.33 5.91 23.68
C ASN A 265 13.67 7.39 23.40
N ARG A 266 13.16 7.95 22.30
CA ARG A 266 13.40 9.33 21.89
C ARG A 266 12.26 10.24 22.36
N SER A 267 12.62 11.44 22.76
CA SER A 267 11.65 12.48 23.12
C SER A 267 10.82 12.94 21.92
N ALA A 268 9.61 13.44 22.17
CA ALA A 268 8.77 14.06 21.13
C ALA A 268 9.52 15.11 20.31
N THR A 269 10.34 15.94 20.95
CA THR A 269 11.15 16.97 20.26
C THR A 269 12.15 16.34 19.30
N GLU A 270 12.90 15.33 19.73
CA GLU A 270 13.84 14.60 18.86
C GLU A 270 13.11 14.00 17.67
N ILE A 271 11.92 13.41 17.88
CA ILE A 271 11.13 12.80 16.81
C ILE A 271 10.61 13.85 15.82
N GLN A 272 10.14 15.01 16.30
CA GLN A 272 9.70 16.11 15.44
C GLN A 272 10.85 16.66 14.58
N GLU A 273 12.03 16.82 15.17
CA GLU A 273 13.23 17.24 14.45
C GLU A 273 13.68 16.18 13.44
N GLY A 274 13.67 14.90 13.85
CA GLY A 274 13.94 13.77 12.97
C GLY A 274 12.98 13.71 11.79
N LEU A 275 11.68 13.92 12.01
CA LEU A 275 10.69 13.99 10.94
C LEU A 275 10.99 15.14 9.97
N LYS A 276 11.32 16.33 10.47
CA LYS A 276 11.69 17.47 9.61
C LYS A 276 12.91 17.15 8.74
N ARG A 277 13.96 16.54 9.31
CA ARG A 277 15.16 16.14 8.57
C ARG A 277 14.85 15.03 7.56
N ALA A 278 14.12 14.00 7.96
CA ALA A 278 13.71 12.91 7.08
C ALA A 278 12.89 13.42 5.91
N ILE A 279 11.87 14.27 6.13
CA ILE A 279 11.08 14.88 5.06
C ILE A 279 11.98 15.66 4.08
N LYS A 280 12.87 16.51 4.61
CA LYS A 280 13.81 17.28 3.78
C LYS A 280 14.66 16.34 2.91
N HIS A 281 15.21 15.27 3.48
CA HIS A 281 16.09 14.36 2.76
C HIS A 281 15.35 13.40 1.83
N ILE A 282 14.10 13.05 2.12
CA ILE A 282 13.20 12.36 1.18
C ILE A 282 12.96 13.27 -0.02
N ASP A 283 12.54 14.52 0.20
CA ASP A 283 12.32 15.49 -0.88
C ASP A 283 13.60 15.68 -1.72
N THR A 284 14.77 15.79 -1.09
CA THR A 284 16.07 15.81 -1.80
C THR A 284 16.27 14.54 -2.62
N SER A 285 16.03 13.35 -2.05
CA SER A 285 16.24 12.07 -2.74
C SER A 285 15.31 11.92 -3.95
N LEU A 286 14.02 12.26 -3.81
CA LEU A 286 13.05 12.24 -4.90
C LEU A 286 13.43 13.24 -6.01
N ASN A 287 13.90 14.44 -5.65
CA ASN A 287 14.38 15.42 -6.63
C ASN A 287 15.66 14.97 -7.35
N LEU A 288 16.59 14.32 -6.65
CA LEU A 288 17.80 13.76 -7.25
C LEU A 288 17.45 12.65 -8.24
N VAL A 289 16.62 11.69 -7.82
CA VAL A 289 16.19 10.57 -8.64
C VAL A 289 15.37 11.06 -9.85
N GLY A 290 14.36 11.91 -9.64
CA GLY A 290 13.54 12.45 -10.71
C GLY A 290 14.29 13.40 -11.65
N GLY A 291 15.22 14.20 -11.13
CA GLY A 291 15.98 15.18 -11.91
C GLY A 291 17.14 14.58 -12.70
N ARG A 292 17.90 13.64 -12.11
CA ARG A 292 19.10 13.06 -12.73
C ARG A 292 18.83 11.75 -13.46
N LEU A 293 17.95 10.90 -12.93
CA LEU A 293 17.61 9.60 -13.51
C LEU A 293 16.31 9.62 -14.32
N GLY A 294 15.49 10.65 -14.13
CA GLY A 294 14.21 10.81 -14.82
C GLY A 294 13.06 9.98 -14.27
N LEU A 295 13.26 9.26 -13.14
CA LEU A 295 12.24 8.45 -12.48
C LEU A 295 11.34 9.33 -11.61
N ASP A 296 10.18 9.69 -12.14
CA ASP A 296 9.42 10.85 -11.69
C ASP A 296 8.02 10.55 -11.11
N HIS A 297 7.65 9.28 -10.99
CA HIS A 297 6.37 8.83 -10.44
C HIS A 297 6.48 7.39 -9.91
N ASP A 298 5.52 6.94 -9.11
CA ASP A 298 5.61 5.69 -8.33
C ASP A 298 5.86 4.42 -9.16
N GLN A 299 5.27 4.32 -10.37
CA GLN A 299 5.34 3.11 -11.20
C GLN A 299 6.75 2.80 -11.71
N VAL A 300 7.55 3.84 -11.98
CA VAL A 300 8.94 3.71 -12.42
C VAL A 300 9.91 3.96 -11.28
N PHE A 301 9.43 4.24 -10.07
CA PHE A 301 10.26 4.47 -8.87
C PHE A 301 10.65 3.14 -8.22
N PHE A 302 11.46 2.37 -8.93
CA PHE A 302 12.03 1.12 -8.43
C PHE A 302 12.99 1.39 -7.27
N GLY A 303 13.05 0.47 -6.30
CA GLY A 303 13.93 0.64 -5.14
C GLY A 303 13.45 1.63 -4.07
N ARG A 304 12.12 1.83 -3.90
CA ARG A 304 11.54 2.73 -2.89
C ARG A 304 12.09 2.58 -1.46
N PHE A 305 12.54 1.38 -1.08
CA PHE A 305 13.13 1.09 0.23
C PHE A 305 14.63 1.39 0.33
N ALA A 306 15.27 1.82 -0.76
CA ALA A 306 16.59 2.44 -0.75
C ALA A 306 16.55 3.85 -0.16
N VAL A 307 15.40 4.54 -0.23
CA VAL A 307 15.25 5.93 0.24
C VAL A 307 15.58 6.09 1.72
N PRO A 308 15.12 5.25 2.67
CA PRO A 308 15.58 5.31 4.06
C PRO A 308 17.10 5.30 4.25
N VAL A 309 17.84 4.58 3.40
CA VAL A 309 19.32 4.55 3.41
C VAL A 309 19.90 5.84 2.84
N MET A 310 19.35 6.33 1.72
CA MET A 310 19.73 7.64 1.15
C MET A 310 19.48 8.78 2.12
N VAL A 311 18.36 8.74 2.85
CA VAL A 311 18.00 9.70 3.90
C VAL A 311 19.06 9.73 4.99
N ARG A 312 19.49 8.57 5.49
CA ARG A 312 20.58 8.49 6.48
C ARG A 312 21.88 9.08 5.92
N TYR A 313 22.25 8.70 4.70
CA TYR A 313 23.48 9.19 4.08
C TYR A 313 23.46 10.72 3.94
N LEU A 314 22.35 11.29 3.47
CA LEU A 314 22.17 12.74 3.35
C LEU A 314 22.20 13.44 4.71
N ASP A 315 21.57 12.87 5.73
CA ASP A 315 21.54 13.43 7.09
C ASP A 315 22.96 13.51 7.69
N GLN A 316 23.78 12.46 7.52
CA GLN A 316 25.19 12.45 7.95
C GLN A 316 26.06 13.51 7.25
N HIS A 317 25.70 13.93 6.04
CA HIS A 317 26.45 14.88 5.21
C HIS A 317 25.78 16.27 5.15
N GLY A 318 24.84 16.57 6.05
CA GLY A 318 24.18 17.88 6.11
C GLY A 318 23.26 18.19 4.92
N GLY A 319 22.96 17.20 4.09
CA GLY A 319 22.09 17.29 2.91
C GLY A 319 22.71 17.90 1.65
N MET A 320 24.01 18.23 1.68
CA MET A 320 24.73 18.73 0.50
C MET A 320 25.74 17.69 0.04
N LEU A 321 25.62 17.26 -1.22
CA LEU A 321 26.56 16.35 -1.85
C LEU A 321 27.19 17.05 -3.06
N ASP A 322 28.49 16.85 -3.26
CA ASP A 322 29.12 17.20 -4.53
C ASP A 322 28.60 16.30 -5.66
N GLU A 323 28.86 16.71 -6.90
CA GLU A 323 28.38 16.01 -8.10
C GLU A 323 28.75 14.52 -8.13
N LYS A 324 30.01 14.21 -7.79
CA LYS A 324 30.55 12.84 -7.87
C LYS A 324 29.95 11.96 -6.78
N THR A 325 29.82 12.49 -5.57
CA THR A 325 29.20 11.78 -4.44
C THR A 325 27.71 11.55 -4.68
N ARG A 326 27.00 12.57 -5.19
CA ARG A 326 25.60 12.48 -5.59
C ARG A 326 25.37 11.40 -6.65
N ASP A 327 26.13 11.42 -7.73
CA ASP A 327 25.94 10.47 -8.84
C ASP A 327 26.35 9.04 -8.43
N LYS A 328 27.33 8.89 -7.53
CA LYS A 328 27.68 7.59 -6.94
C LYS A 328 26.59 7.02 -6.03
N LEU A 329 25.92 7.86 -5.23
CA LEU A 329 24.75 7.46 -4.45
C LEU A 329 23.61 7.02 -5.38
N LEU A 330 23.38 7.73 -6.49
CA LEU A 330 22.40 7.36 -7.50
C LEU A 330 22.78 6.06 -8.24
N PHE A 331 24.07 5.82 -8.49
CA PHE A 331 24.54 4.54 -9.02
C PHE A 331 24.18 3.41 -8.06
N TRP A 332 24.44 3.55 -6.76
CA TRP A 332 24.01 2.55 -5.77
C TRP A 332 22.48 2.36 -5.77
N PHE A 333 21.70 3.44 -5.77
CA PHE A 333 20.24 3.40 -5.80
C PHE A 333 19.73 2.57 -6.99
N VAL A 334 20.26 2.86 -8.19
CA VAL A 334 19.90 2.15 -9.42
C VAL A 334 20.29 0.67 -9.32
N GLN A 335 21.50 0.36 -8.85
CA GLN A 335 21.94 -1.03 -8.68
C GLN A 335 21.07 -1.80 -7.67
N ALA A 336 20.77 -1.20 -6.52
CA ALA A 336 19.93 -1.83 -5.49
C ALA A 336 18.51 -2.12 -6.02
N GLY A 337 17.95 -1.19 -6.80
CA GLY A 337 16.65 -1.37 -7.44
C GLY A 337 16.66 -2.41 -8.56
N MET A 338 17.63 -2.36 -9.49
CA MET A 338 17.72 -3.28 -10.64
C MET A 338 17.76 -4.74 -10.22
N TRP A 339 18.43 -5.01 -9.11
CA TRP A 339 18.61 -6.36 -8.59
C TRP A 339 17.55 -6.75 -7.56
N GLY A 340 16.60 -5.86 -7.22
CA GLY A 340 15.53 -6.15 -6.27
C GLY A 340 16.03 -6.36 -4.84
N ARG A 341 17.05 -5.61 -4.42
CA ARG A 341 17.71 -5.74 -3.11
C ARG A 341 16.75 -5.62 -1.93
N PHE A 342 15.59 -4.96 -2.11
CA PHE A 342 14.59 -4.77 -1.06
C PHE A 342 13.27 -5.51 -1.31
N SER A 343 13.17 -6.36 -2.33
CA SER A 343 11.92 -7.07 -2.67
C SER A 343 11.59 -8.21 -1.70
N GLY A 344 12.59 -8.71 -0.95
CA GLY A 344 12.43 -9.74 0.08
C GLY A 344 12.49 -9.17 1.51
N SER A 345 13.50 -9.58 2.28
CA SER A 345 13.73 -9.19 3.69
C SER A 345 14.13 -7.72 3.87
N THR A 346 13.22 -6.79 3.53
CA THR A 346 13.44 -5.34 3.46
C THR A 346 14.17 -4.79 4.68
N GLU A 347 13.67 -5.07 5.90
CA GLU A 347 14.23 -4.52 7.14
C GLU A 347 15.68 -4.95 7.38
N SER A 348 15.98 -6.24 7.16
CA SER A 348 17.35 -6.78 7.34
C SER A 348 18.32 -6.19 6.33
N TYR A 349 17.86 -5.99 5.10
CA TYR A 349 18.66 -5.43 4.02
C TYR A 349 18.94 -3.94 4.22
N ILE A 350 17.96 -3.17 4.70
CA ILE A 350 18.18 -1.77 5.10
C ILE A 350 19.19 -1.71 6.27
N ASP A 351 19.04 -2.53 7.33
CA ASP A 351 19.99 -2.56 8.45
C ASP A 351 21.43 -2.88 7.99
N GLN A 352 21.60 -3.86 7.09
CA GLN A 352 22.91 -4.17 6.52
C GLN A 352 23.49 -2.96 5.79
N ASP A 353 22.68 -2.28 4.98
CA ASP A 353 23.12 -1.15 4.16
C ASP A 353 23.45 0.08 5.01
N LEU A 354 22.67 0.33 6.06
CA LEU A 354 22.97 1.37 7.06
C LEU A 354 24.29 1.08 7.77
N ASN A 355 24.53 -0.17 8.19
CA ASN A 355 25.80 -0.56 8.81
C ASN A 355 27.00 -0.34 7.88
N ALA A 356 26.84 -0.51 6.56
CA ALA A 356 27.88 -0.22 5.58
C ALA A 356 28.17 1.29 5.43
N LEU A 357 27.22 2.16 5.79
CA LEU A 357 27.44 3.61 5.83
C LEU A 357 28.18 4.07 7.10
N GLU A 358 28.07 3.32 8.19
CA GLU A 358 28.61 3.72 9.50
C GLU A 358 30.10 3.34 9.69
N GLY A 359 30.78 4.09 10.57
CA GLY A 359 32.16 3.82 10.98
C GLY A 359 33.25 4.43 10.07
N PRO A 360 34.53 4.32 10.48
CA PRO A 360 35.66 5.02 9.83
C PRO A 360 35.98 4.52 8.41
N ASN A 361 35.55 3.30 8.07
CA ASN A 361 35.67 2.71 6.73
C ASN A 361 34.32 2.62 6.01
N GLY A 362 33.27 3.23 6.57
CA GLY A 362 31.93 3.24 6.01
C GLY A 362 31.78 4.24 4.86
N GLY A 363 30.61 4.20 4.22
CA GLY A 363 30.22 5.12 3.15
C GLY A 363 29.90 4.41 1.84
N LEU A 364 29.86 5.15 0.74
CA LEU A 364 29.35 4.63 -0.54
C LEU A 364 30.18 3.48 -1.12
N ASP A 365 31.50 3.44 -0.87
CA ASP A 365 32.34 2.31 -1.33
C ASP A 365 32.01 1.01 -0.59
N ALA A 366 31.83 1.07 0.73
CA ALA A 366 31.43 -0.09 1.51
C ALA A 366 30.03 -0.57 1.14
N LEU A 367 29.12 0.37 0.87
CA LEU A 367 27.76 0.09 0.40
C LEU A 367 27.72 -0.62 -0.96
N LEU A 368 28.55 -0.17 -1.91
CA LEU A 368 28.70 -0.81 -3.22
C LEU A 368 29.38 -2.17 -3.13
N GLU A 369 30.38 -2.33 -2.27
CA GLU A 369 31.04 -3.61 -2.03
C GLU A 369 30.06 -4.63 -1.45
N GLN A 370 29.23 -4.21 -0.49
CA GLN A 370 28.18 -5.07 0.07
C GLN A 370 27.18 -5.53 -0.99
N LEU A 371 26.76 -4.62 -1.88
CA LEU A 371 25.85 -4.97 -2.98
C LEU A 371 26.53 -5.93 -3.98
N ARG A 372 27.81 -5.72 -4.28
CA ARG A 372 28.62 -6.59 -5.15
C ARG A 372 28.74 -8.00 -4.57
N LEU A 373 29.03 -8.12 -3.27
CA LEU A 373 29.14 -9.41 -2.58
C LEU A 373 27.80 -10.16 -2.53
N TRP A 374 26.69 -9.43 -2.44
CA TRP A 374 25.35 -10.03 -2.44
C TRP A 374 24.91 -10.50 -3.83
N HIS A 375 25.14 -9.71 -4.89
CA HIS A 375 24.66 -10.04 -6.25
C HIS A 375 25.65 -10.86 -7.10
N GLY A 376 26.97 -10.73 -6.87
CA GLY A 376 28.01 -11.40 -7.67
C GLY A 376 28.64 -10.55 -8.78
N GLY A 377 28.22 -9.28 -8.93
CA GLY A 377 28.74 -8.29 -9.88
C GLY A 377 27.77 -7.14 -10.08
N LEU A 378 28.22 -5.99 -10.63
CA LEU A 378 27.35 -4.82 -10.88
C LEU A 378 27.22 -4.47 -12.37
N ARG A 379 27.77 -5.31 -13.25
CA ARG A 379 27.67 -5.16 -14.69
C ARG A 379 26.34 -5.72 -15.19
N VAL A 380 25.70 -4.98 -16.10
CA VAL A 380 24.48 -5.44 -16.77
C VAL A 380 24.85 -6.29 -17.99
N GLU A 381 24.25 -7.47 -18.12
CA GLU A 381 24.42 -8.37 -19.26
C GLU A 381 23.13 -8.44 -20.11
N PRO A 382 23.21 -8.86 -21.39
CA PRO A 382 22.04 -8.99 -22.27
C PRO A 382 20.94 -9.89 -21.67
N GLY A 383 21.33 -10.93 -20.94
CA GLY A 383 20.42 -11.88 -20.28
C GLY A 383 19.48 -11.24 -19.25
N HIS A 384 19.80 -10.06 -18.71
CA HIS A 384 18.94 -9.36 -17.74
C HIS A 384 17.71 -8.68 -18.39
N PHE A 385 17.73 -8.44 -19.71
CA PHE A 385 16.61 -7.83 -20.46
C PHE A 385 15.60 -8.88 -20.98
N THR A 386 15.39 -9.95 -20.23
CA THR A 386 14.49 -11.07 -20.57
C THR A 386 13.09 -10.95 -19.95
N GLY A 387 12.90 -10.05 -18.97
CA GLY A 387 11.60 -9.78 -18.36
C GLY A 387 10.58 -9.26 -19.37
N TRP A 388 9.28 -9.42 -19.07
CA TRP A 388 8.22 -9.25 -20.06
C TRP A 388 6.93 -8.58 -19.54
N SER A 389 6.98 -7.89 -18.40
CA SER A 389 5.84 -7.15 -17.83
C SER A 389 6.27 -5.81 -17.27
N LEU A 390 5.32 -4.94 -16.93
CA LEU A 390 5.61 -3.67 -16.26
C LEU A 390 6.27 -3.85 -14.88
N GLY A 391 6.11 -5.01 -14.24
CA GLY A 391 6.80 -5.35 -12.99
C GLY A 391 8.13 -6.08 -13.17
N ALA A 392 8.58 -6.29 -14.40
CA ALA A 392 9.94 -6.74 -14.64
C ALA A 392 10.93 -5.70 -14.10
N ARG A 393 11.94 -6.13 -13.34
CA ARG A 393 12.93 -5.22 -12.74
C ARG A 393 13.64 -4.30 -13.74
N PHE A 394 13.73 -4.74 -15.00
CA PHE A 394 14.35 -4.00 -16.10
C PHE A 394 13.40 -3.11 -16.90
N TYR A 395 12.09 -3.12 -16.64
CA TYR A 395 11.16 -2.17 -17.24
C TYR A 395 11.43 -0.73 -16.78
N PRO A 396 11.52 -0.42 -15.47
CA PRO A 396 11.92 0.91 -15.01
C PRO A 396 13.33 1.32 -15.45
N VAL A 397 14.21 0.35 -15.72
CA VAL A 397 15.56 0.59 -16.28
C VAL A 397 15.47 1.10 -17.71
N LEU A 398 14.58 0.53 -18.54
CA LEU A 398 14.33 1.04 -19.88
C LEU A 398 13.82 2.48 -19.85
N TYR A 399 12.91 2.79 -18.92
CA TYR A 399 12.42 4.16 -18.72
C TYR A 399 13.56 5.10 -18.29
N LEU A 400 14.36 4.71 -17.29
CA LEU A 400 15.55 5.45 -16.85
C LEU A 400 16.50 5.74 -18.02
N MET A 401 16.84 4.73 -18.83
CA MET A 401 17.74 4.91 -19.98
C MET A 401 17.15 5.88 -20.99
N THR A 402 15.85 5.79 -21.26
CA THR A 402 15.14 6.69 -22.19
C THR A 402 15.26 8.14 -21.74
N ARG A 403 15.11 8.39 -20.44
CA ARG A 403 15.18 9.73 -19.84
C ARG A 403 16.61 10.25 -19.76
N MET A 404 17.52 9.46 -19.21
CA MET A 404 18.95 9.83 -19.09
C MET A 404 19.59 10.02 -20.44
N GLY A 405 19.16 9.25 -21.44
CA GLY A 405 19.72 9.29 -22.77
C GLY A 405 19.11 10.25 -23.76
N GLU A 406 18.09 10.99 -23.32
CA GLU A 406 17.37 11.93 -24.17
C GLU A 406 16.90 11.26 -25.48
N SER A 407 16.44 10.01 -25.37
CA SER A 407 15.89 9.23 -26.48
C SER A 407 14.83 10.06 -27.21
N ARG A 408 14.79 9.95 -28.54
CA ARG A 408 13.95 10.78 -29.39
C ARG A 408 12.64 10.09 -29.73
N ASP A 409 11.56 10.86 -29.71
CA ASP A 409 10.27 10.45 -30.25
C ASP A 409 10.37 10.25 -31.76
N TRP A 410 9.81 9.16 -32.26
CA TRP A 410 9.94 8.77 -33.67
C TRP A 410 9.08 9.60 -34.64
N GLY A 411 8.04 10.27 -34.15
CA GLY A 411 7.18 11.12 -34.97
C GLY A 411 7.67 12.57 -35.03
N THR A 412 8.12 13.09 -33.89
CA THR A 412 8.52 14.50 -33.76
C THR A 412 10.04 14.74 -33.82
N GLY A 413 10.86 13.70 -33.58
CA GLY A 413 12.31 13.80 -33.47
C GLY A 413 12.80 14.49 -32.19
N LEU A 414 11.88 14.91 -31.30
CA LEU A 414 12.18 15.62 -30.08
C LEU A 414 12.59 14.66 -28.95
N PRO A 415 13.47 15.09 -28.02
CA PRO A 415 13.79 14.31 -26.82
C PRO A 415 12.56 14.04 -25.94
N LEU A 416 12.44 12.80 -25.44
CA LEU A 416 11.37 12.30 -24.57
C LEU A 416 11.57 12.77 -23.10
N LYS A 417 11.57 14.09 -22.89
CA LYS A 417 11.83 14.74 -21.58
C LYS A 417 10.58 14.87 -20.70
N LYS A 418 10.78 15.22 -19.43
CA LYS A 418 9.73 15.34 -18.40
C LYS A 418 8.69 16.42 -18.66
N ASN A 419 9.08 17.52 -19.31
CA ASN A 419 8.22 18.71 -19.44
C ASN A 419 7.42 18.73 -20.76
N LEU A 420 6.96 17.58 -21.24
CA LEU A 420 6.09 17.51 -22.40
C LEU A 420 4.66 17.94 -22.00
N LEU A 421 4.16 19.04 -22.56
CA LEU A 421 2.85 19.60 -22.24
C LEU A 421 1.74 18.97 -23.09
N GLY A 422 0.59 18.69 -22.46
CA GLY A 422 -0.62 18.17 -23.12
C GLY A 422 -0.80 16.65 -22.97
N LYS A 423 -2.07 16.18 -22.92
CA LYS A 423 -2.41 14.76 -22.70
C LYS A 423 -1.84 13.83 -23.79
N MET A 424 -1.67 14.34 -25.02
CA MET A 424 -1.12 13.59 -26.16
C MET A 424 0.42 13.46 -26.13
N SER A 425 1.08 14.22 -25.25
CA SER A 425 2.54 14.23 -25.11
C SER A 425 3.02 13.37 -23.94
N LYS A 426 2.10 12.65 -23.27
CA LYS A 426 2.44 11.61 -22.28
C LYS A 426 3.20 10.48 -22.96
N LEU A 427 4.17 9.92 -22.24
CA LEU A 427 4.90 8.74 -22.69
C LEU A 427 3.99 7.53 -22.61
N GLU A 428 3.97 6.74 -23.68
CA GLU A 428 3.33 5.44 -23.77
C GLU A 428 4.36 4.39 -24.17
N VAL A 429 4.16 3.18 -23.67
CA VAL A 429 4.92 2.01 -24.11
C VAL A 429 4.47 1.66 -25.52
N HIS A 430 5.42 1.58 -26.44
CA HIS A 430 5.20 1.12 -27.80
C HIS A 430 5.84 -0.25 -28.00
N HIS A 431 5.02 -1.23 -28.42
CA HIS A 431 5.49 -2.52 -28.90
C HIS A 431 6.08 -2.35 -30.30
N ILE A 432 7.40 -2.41 -30.39
CA ILE A 432 8.15 -2.18 -31.63
C ILE A 432 7.62 -3.10 -32.73
N PHE A 433 7.59 -4.39 -32.46
CA PHE A 433 6.79 -5.34 -33.24
C PHE A 433 5.39 -5.40 -32.62
N PRO A 434 4.34 -5.01 -33.38
CA PRO A 434 2.99 -4.90 -32.83
C PRO A 434 2.44 -6.23 -32.34
N LYS A 435 1.83 -6.21 -31.15
CA LYS A 435 1.14 -7.37 -30.53
C LYS A 435 0.24 -8.10 -31.51
N ALA A 436 -0.62 -7.36 -32.22
CA ALA A 436 -1.61 -7.92 -33.14
C ALA A 436 -0.97 -8.72 -34.30
N GLN A 437 0.22 -8.31 -34.77
CA GLN A 437 0.92 -9.04 -35.83
C GLN A 437 1.65 -10.27 -35.27
N LEU A 438 2.27 -10.15 -34.09
CA LEU A 438 2.97 -11.26 -33.46
C LEU A 438 2.01 -12.39 -33.04
N TYR A 439 0.81 -12.07 -32.55
CA TYR A 439 -0.20 -13.09 -32.25
C TYR A 439 -0.65 -13.88 -33.48
N LYS A 440 -0.71 -13.25 -34.67
CA LYS A 440 -1.03 -13.96 -35.93
C LYS A 440 0.06 -14.95 -36.36
N GLN A 441 1.27 -14.81 -35.82
CA GLN A 441 2.43 -15.67 -36.10
C GLN A 441 2.71 -16.66 -34.94
N ASP A 442 1.74 -16.85 -34.04
CA ASP A 442 1.81 -17.79 -32.90
C ASP A 442 2.96 -17.53 -31.91
N TYR A 443 3.46 -16.29 -31.84
CA TYR A 443 4.40 -15.91 -30.78
C TYR A 443 3.69 -15.88 -29.41
N LYS A 444 4.43 -16.28 -28.36
CA LYS A 444 3.86 -16.38 -27.01
C LYS A 444 3.85 -15.02 -26.30
N ARG A 445 2.90 -14.83 -25.38
CA ARG A 445 2.75 -13.61 -24.55
C ARG A 445 4.07 -13.11 -23.91
N PRO A 446 4.94 -13.97 -23.34
CA PRO A 446 6.22 -13.52 -22.79
C PRO A 446 7.21 -12.97 -23.84
N GLU A 447 7.20 -13.51 -25.06
CA GLU A 447 8.05 -13.00 -26.15
C GLU A 447 7.52 -11.66 -26.66
N ILE A 448 6.20 -11.57 -26.85
CA ILE A 448 5.51 -10.36 -27.34
C ILE A 448 5.73 -9.18 -26.39
N ASN A 449 5.62 -9.43 -25.08
CA ASN A 449 5.75 -8.41 -24.05
C ASN A 449 7.17 -8.29 -23.49
N ALA A 450 8.18 -8.90 -24.11
CA ALA A 450 9.56 -8.76 -23.66
C ALA A 450 9.96 -7.27 -23.60
N VAL A 451 10.71 -6.88 -22.56
CA VAL A 451 11.24 -5.50 -22.41
C VAL A 451 12.05 -5.10 -23.65
N ALA A 452 12.75 -6.05 -24.28
CA ALA A 452 13.47 -5.84 -25.53
C ALA A 452 12.57 -5.59 -26.76
N ASN A 453 11.24 -5.74 -26.66
CA ASN A 453 10.26 -5.32 -27.67
C ASN A 453 9.62 -3.95 -27.35
N PHE A 454 9.97 -3.31 -26.22
CA PHE A 454 9.37 -2.05 -25.80
C PHE A 454 10.25 -0.86 -26.12
N CYS A 455 9.64 0.25 -26.50
CA CYS A 455 10.25 1.56 -26.48
C CYS A 455 9.22 2.59 -25.96
N PHE A 456 9.64 3.83 -25.72
CA PHE A 456 8.72 4.88 -25.27
C PHE A 456 8.51 5.88 -26.39
N LEU A 457 7.26 6.26 -26.61
CA LEU A 457 6.86 7.28 -27.59
C LEU A 457 5.82 8.20 -26.97
N THR A 458 5.61 9.36 -27.57
CA THR A 458 4.42 10.15 -27.26
C THR A 458 3.16 9.43 -27.73
N LYS A 459 2.04 9.61 -27.02
CA LYS A 459 0.74 9.02 -27.38
C LYS A 459 0.35 9.30 -28.84
N ASP A 460 0.59 10.52 -29.34
CA ASP A 460 0.29 10.88 -30.73
C ASP A 460 1.09 10.04 -31.75
N THR A 461 2.40 9.92 -31.53
CA THR A 461 3.28 9.09 -32.36
C THR A 461 2.91 7.62 -32.27
N ASN A 462 2.61 7.10 -31.08
CA ASN A 462 2.20 5.71 -30.86
C ASN A 462 0.94 5.37 -31.67
N LEU A 463 -0.08 6.24 -31.62
CA LEU A 463 -1.32 6.09 -32.40
C LEU A 463 -1.09 6.18 -33.92
N SER A 464 -0.19 7.07 -34.36
CA SER A 464 0.17 7.23 -35.78
C SER A 464 0.90 6.00 -36.35
N ILE A 465 1.73 5.33 -35.56
CA ILE A 465 2.41 4.10 -35.98
C ILE A 465 1.41 2.95 -36.05
N SER A 466 0.52 2.82 -35.05
CA SER A 466 -0.51 1.79 -34.98
C SER A 466 0.08 0.37 -35.05
N ASP A 467 -0.51 -0.55 -35.83
CA ASP A 467 -0.10 -1.95 -35.96
C ASP A 467 0.84 -2.24 -37.15
N ARG A 468 1.53 -1.21 -37.65
CA ARG A 468 2.51 -1.31 -38.75
C ARG A 468 3.76 -2.07 -38.34
N LEU A 469 4.35 -2.82 -39.26
CA LEU A 469 5.57 -3.58 -39.00
C LEU A 469 6.82 -2.68 -39.06
N PRO A 470 7.87 -2.95 -38.25
CA PRO A 470 9.11 -2.19 -38.26
C PRO A 470 9.72 -2.02 -39.64
N GLU A 471 9.69 -3.05 -40.49
CA GLU A 471 10.20 -2.98 -41.86
C GLU A 471 9.54 -1.90 -42.73
N ASP A 472 8.29 -1.51 -42.41
CA ASP A 472 7.54 -0.50 -43.14
C ASP A 472 7.79 0.92 -42.60
N TYR A 473 7.76 1.08 -41.27
CA TYR A 473 7.78 2.42 -40.65
C TYR A 473 9.18 2.87 -40.21
N PHE A 474 10.13 1.97 -39.91
CA PHE A 474 11.50 2.36 -39.55
C PHE A 474 12.21 3.17 -40.64
N PRO A 475 12.16 2.81 -41.94
CA PRO A 475 12.76 3.64 -42.99
C PRO A 475 12.19 5.06 -43.03
N GLN A 476 10.89 5.22 -42.72
CA GLN A 476 10.22 6.51 -42.71
C GLN A 476 10.66 7.36 -41.52
N VAL A 477 10.74 6.75 -40.33
CA VAL A 477 11.25 7.38 -39.11
C VAL A 477 12.68 7.85 -39.31
N GLU A 478 13.56 7.00 -39.82
CA GLU A 478 14.97 7.33 -40.00
C GLU A 478 15.20 8.37 -41.10
N ALA A 479 14.37 8.37 -42.16
CA ALA A 479 14.40 9.40 -43.19
C ALA A 479 13.92 10.77 -42.69
N ALA A 480 12.88 10.79 -41.85
CA ALA A 480 12.34 12.03 -41.27
C ALA A 480 13.24 12.58 -40.17
N HIS A 481 13.76 11.69 -39.31
CA HIS A 481 14.51 12.01 -38.10
C HIS A 481 15.74 11.11 -37.95
N PRO A 482 16.84 11.37 -38.69
CA PRO A 482 18.05 10.56 -38.61
C PRO A 482 18.59 10.42 -37.17
N GLY A 483 18.89 9.18 -36.78
CA GLY A 483 19.35 8.80 -35.45
C GLY A 483 18.24 8.58 -34.42
N ALA A 484 16.97 8.76 -34.76
CA ALA A 484 15.86 8.53 -33.83
C ALA A 484 15.75 7.06 -33.41
N LEU A 485 15.92 6.11 -34.34
CA LEU A 485 15.92 4.67 -34.02
C LEU A 485 17.14 4.31 -33.16
N ALA A 486 18.33 4.80 -33.52
CA ALA A 486 19.56 4.57 -32.76
C ALA A 486 19.47 5.13 -31.32
N SER A 487 18.77 6.25 -31.12
CA SER A 487 18.55 6.83 -29.78
C SER A 487 17.68 5.97 -28.85
N GLN A 488 17.00 4.96 -29.40
CA GLN A 488 16.18 3.98 -28.67
C GLN A 488 16.74 2.55 -28.79
N TRP A 489 18.04 2.44 -29.15
CA TRP A 489 18.81 1.20 -29.21
C TRP A 489 18.21 0.16 -30.16
N ILE A 490 17.68 0.62 -31.29
CA ILE A 490 17.20 -0.25 -32.35
C ILE A 490 18.39 -0.76 -33.19
N PRO A 491 18.53 -2.07 -33.41
CA PRO A 491 19.52 -2.63 -34.33
C PRO A 491 19.40 -2.01 -35.72
N ASN A 492 20.52 -1.60 -36.32
CA ASN A 492 20.54 -0.89 -37.60
C ASN A 492 20.51 -1.80 -38.83
N ASP A 493 20.48 -3.13 -38.65
CA ASP A 493 20.38 -4.10 -39.73
C ASP A 493 18.90 -4.27 -40.17
N PRO A 494 18.52 -3.85 -41.40
CA PRO A 494 17.16 -3.98 -41.89
C PRO A 494 16.66 -5.42 -41.99
N VAL A 495 17.55 -6.41 -42.04
CA VAL A 495 17.15 -7.83 -42.02
C VAL A 495 16.46 -8.18 -40.70
N LEU A 496 16.87 -7.56 -39.59
CA LEU A 496 16.28 -7.77 -38.26
C LEU A 496 14.91 -7.09 -38.08
N TRP A 497 14.50 -6.19 -38.98
CA TRP A 497 13.23 -5.48 -38.88
C TRP A 497 12.03 -6.30 -39.38
N LYS A 498 12.32 -7.45 -40.01
CA LYS A 498 11.31 -8.37 -40.52
C LYS A 498 10.74 -9.23 -39.41
N ILE A 499 9.43 -9.49 -39.46
CA ILE A 499 8.74 -10.26 -38.42
C ILE A 499 9.30 -11.68 -38.26
N GLU A 500 9.79 -12.30 -39.34
CA GLU A 500 10.39 -13.64 -39.29
C GLU A 500 11.72 -13.66 -38.51
N ARG A 501 12.35 -12.49 -38.31
CA ARG A 501 13.59 -12.31 -37.55
C ARG A 501 13.34 -11.74 -36.15
N PHE A 502 12.10 -11.73 -35.67
CA PHE A 502 11.72 -11.13 -34.38
C PHE A 502 12.60 -11.60 -33.20
N ARG A 503 12.86 -12.91 -33.08
CA ARG A 503 13.72 -13.43 -32.00
C ARG A 503 15.15 -12.92 -32.08
N ASP A 504 15.72 -12.87 -33.28
CA ASP A 504 17.07 -12.37 -33.51
C ASP A 504 17.15 -10.86 -33.24
N PHE A 505 16.09 -10.12 -33.58
CA PHE A 505 15.95 -8.71 -33.21
C PHE A 505 15.99 -8.51 -31.70
N LEU A 506 15.25 -9.32 -30.93
CA LEU A 506 15.27 -9.23 -29.48
C LEU A 506 16.67 -9.46 -28.92
N GLU A 507 17.40 -10.49 -29.38
CA GLU A 507 18.76 -10.76 -28.91
C GLU A 507 19.73 -9.62 -29.26
N ALA A 508 19.72 -9.15 -30.51
CA ALA A 508 20.56 -8.02 -30.92
C ALA A 508 20.24 -6.74 -30.13
N ARG A 509 18.96 -6.50 -29.83
CA ARG A 509 18.54 -5.33 -29.04
C ARG A 509 18.94 -5.45 -27.57
N LYS A 510 18.89 -6.64 -26.97
CA LYS A 510 19.37 -6.86 -25.58
C LYS A 510 20.84 -6.50 -25.43
N GLU A 511 21.68 -6.80 -26.43
CA GLU A 511 23.09 -6.39 -26.43
C GLU A 511 23.25 -4.87 -26.40
N LEU A 512 22.50 -4.15 -27.24
CA LEU A 512 22.53 -2.68 -27.28
C LEU A 512 22.01 -2.05 -25.98
N LEU A 513 20.94 -2.59 -25.41
CA LEU A 513 20.37 -2.14 -24.14
C LEU A 513 21.34 -2.35 -22.98
N ALA A 514 21.99 -3.53 -22.90
CA ALA A 514 23.01 -3.80 -21.88
C ALA A 514 24.23 -2.89 -22.03
N ALA A 515 24.70 -2.67 -23.26
CA ALA A 515 25.82 -1.76 -23.53
C ALA A 515 25.50 -0.33 -23.08
N GLU A 516 24.30 0.18 -23.42
CA GLU A 516 23.87 1.51 -22.99
C GLU A 516 23.76 1.61 -21.46
N MET A 517 23.12 0.63 -20.81
CA MET A 517 22.93 0.70 -19.37
C MET A 517 24.27 0.80 -18.64
N ASN A 518 25.24 -0.03 -19.03
CA ASN A 518 26.59 0.05 -18.48
C ASN A 518 27.27 1.39 -18.78
N ARG A 519 27.02 1.99 -19.95
CA ARG A 519 27.54 3.32 -20.29
C ARG A 519 26.96 4.40 -19.36
N ARG A 520 25.65 4.38 -19.09
CA ARG A 520 24.99 5.28 -18.12
C ARG A 520 25.48 5.08 -16.69
N MET A 521 25.71 3.83 -16.31
CA MET A 521 26.32 3.50 -15.03
C MET A 521 27.76 4.04 -14.91
N ALA A 522 28.56 3.96 -15.97
CA ALA A 522 29.91 4.52 -15.99
C ALA A 522 29.90 6.06 -15.92
N GLU A 523 28.90 6.73 -16.54
CA GLU A 523 28.68 8.17 -16.41
C GLU A 523 28.43 8.57 -14.94
N LEU A 524 27.57 7.84 -14.22
CA LEU A 524 27.30 8.10 -12.79
C LEU A 524 28.53 7.87 -11.90
N LEU A 525 29.44 7.00 -12.31
CA LEU A 525 30.70 6.74 -11.61
C LEU A 525 31.80 7.75 -11.97
N HIS A 526 31.54 8.69 -12.89
CA HIS A 526 32.53 9.64 -13.40
C HIS A 526 33.82 8.94 -13.88
N GLY A 527 33.69 7.76 -14.49
CA GLY A 527 34.80 6.96 -14.99
C GLY A 527 35.50 6.04 -13.97
N ASP A 528 35.05 5.96 -12.71
CA ASP A 528 35.52 4.94 -11.75
C ASP A 528 34.89 3.56 -12.05
N THR A 529 35.31 2.93 -13.14
CA THR A 529 34.68 1.70 -13.68
C THR A 529 35.05 0.41 -12.95
N ARG A 530 35.85 0.44 -11.89
CA ARG A 530 36.25 -0.77 -11.13
C ARG A 530 35.06 -1.63 -10.67
N TRP A 531 33.91 -0.99 -10.42
CA TRP A 531 32.65 -1.63 -10.05
C TRP A 531 31.96 -2.36 -11.22
N LEU A 532 32.24 -1.97 -12.46
CA LEU A 532 31.71 -2.56 -13.69
C LEU A 532 32.70 -3.53 -14.36
N ASP A 533 33.99 -3.36 -14.10
CA ASP A 533 35.10 -4.15 -14.67
C ASP A 533 35.36 -5.45 -13.90
N SER A 534 34.85 -5.54 -12.68
CA SER A 534 34.79 -6.79 -11.93
C SER A 534 33.75 -7.70 -12.57
N ALA A 535 34.08 -8.28 -13.72
CA ALA A 535 33.50 -9.55 -14.15
C ALA A 535 33.74 -10.50 -12.99
N GLY A 536 32.68 -10.82 -12.24
CA GLY A 536 32.76 -11.83 -11.21
C GLY A 536 33.41 -13.05 -11.82
N THR A 537 34.53 -13.51 -11.28
CA THR A 537 35.04 -14.85 -11.52
C THR A 537 33.86 -15.79 -11.31
N THR A 538 33.37 -16.36 -12.42
CA THR A 538 32.17 -17.18 -12.47
C THR A 538 32.35 -18.42 -11.61
N ALA A 539 31.93 -18.35 -10.35
CA ALA A 539 31.09 -19.42 -9.83
C ALA A 539 29.73 -19.20 -10.49
N ALA A 540 29.19 -20.22 -11.15
CA ALA A 540 27.82 -20.17 -11.65
C ALA A 540 26.93 -19.62 -10.52
N PRO A 541 26.08 -18.61 -10.77
CA PRO A 541 25.17 -18.15 -9.75
C PRO A 541 24.46 -19.38 -9.18
N PRO A 542 24.30 -19.50 -7.85
CA PRO A 542 23.49 -20.58 -7.28
C PRO A 542 22.18 -20.58 -8.06
N ALA A 543 21.74 -21.76 -8.53
CA ALA A 543 20.59 -21.89 -9.42
C ALA A 543 19.44 -21.05 -8.87
N GLN A 544 19.25 -19.85 -9.44
CA GLN A 544 18.17 -18.98 -9.02
C GLN A 544 16.90 -19.73 -9.38
N PRO A 545 15.92 -19.81 -8.48
CA PRO A 545 14.68 -20.47 -8.83
C PRO A 545 14.13 -19.77 -10.08
N ALA A 546 13.75 -20.55 -11.09
CA ALA A 546 13.40 -19.98 -12.38
C ALA A 546 12.25 -18.99 -12.22
N PHE A 547 12.46 -17.75 -12.67
CA PHE A 547 11.40 -16.74 -12.75
C PHE A 547 10.21 -17.33 -13.51
N VAL A 548 9.09 -17.45 -12.82
CA VAL A 548 7.88 -18.12 -13.34
C VAL A 548 7.04 -17.16 -14.19
N GLY A 549 7.28 -15.86 -14.08
CA GLY A 549 6.60 -14.84 -14.87
C GLY A 549 5.64 -13.95 -14.09
N GLY A 550 4.77 -13.29 -14.84
CA GLY A 550 3.65 -12.49 -14.36
C GLY A 550 3.84 -10.99 -14.49
N GLY A 551 2.79 -10.25 -14.16
CA GLY A 551 2.76 -8.80 -14.11
C GLY A 551 1.98 -8.18 -15.25
N ILE A 552 1.64 -6.91 -15.05
CA ILE A 552 0.81 -6.12 -15.97
C ILE A 552 1.44 -6.07 -17.36
N THR A 553 0.67 -6.41 -18.40
CA THR A 553 1.17 -6.47 -19.78
C THR A 553 0.42 -5.58 -20.77
N SER A 554 -0.63 -4.88 -20.34
CA SER A 554 -1.41 -3.98 -21.20
C SER A 554 -1.94 -2.76 -20.46
N ASP A 555 -2.14 -1.68 -21.19
CA ASP A 555 -2.72 -0.43 -20.67
C ASP A 555 -4.15 -0.64 -20.15
N ASP A 556 -4.93 -1.54 -20.75
CA ASP A 556 -6.28 -1.87 -20.30
C ASP A 556 -6.25 -2.56 -18.92
N GLU A 557 -5.35 -3.53 -18.76
CA GLU A 557 -5.09 -4.22 -17.50
C GLU A 557 -4.61 -3.22 -16.43
N GLU A 558 -3.69 -2.34 -16.79
CA GLU A 558 -3.21 -1.28 -15.91
C GLU A 558 -4.33 -0.34 -15.46
N ALA A 559 -5.15 0.13 -16.39
CA ALA A 559 -6.29 1.01 -16.11
C ALA A 559 -7.32 0.34 -15.19
N ILE A 560 -7.56 -0.97 -15.36
CA ILE A 560 -8.41 -1.78 -14.50
C ILE A 560 -7.85 -1.81 -13.06
N LEU A 561 -6.55 -2.01 -12.91
CA LEU A 561 -5.89 -2.06 -11.60
C LEU A 561 -5.85 -0.69 -10.91
N ILE A 562 -5.60 0.38 -11.66
CA ILE A 562 -5.68 1.77 -11.15
C ILE A 562 -7.09 2.07 -10.65
N ALA A 563 -8.12 1.75 -11.45
CA ALA A 563 -9.52 1.96 -11.08
C ALA A 563 -9.95 1.11 -9.88
N LEU A 564 -9.40 -0.10 -9.73
CA LEU A 564 -9.57 -0.90 -8.53
C LEU A 564 -8.91 -0.23 -7.32
N GLY A 565 -7.68 0.27 -7.45
CA GLY A 565 -7.00 1.02 -6.39
C GLY A 565 -7.78 2.25 -5.93
N ASP A 566 -8.31 3.05 -6.88
CA ASP A 566 -9.19 4.19 -6.58
C ASP A 566 -10.43 3.71 -5.81
N TRP A 567 -11.06 2.64 -6.27
CA TRP A 567 -12.22 2.05 -5.59
C TRP A 567 -11.88 1.63 -4.15
N MET A 568 -10.73 0.96 -3.93
CA MET A 568 -10.28 0.58 -2.57
C MET A 568 -10.17 1.81 -1.67
N GLU A 569 -9.58 2.90 -2.15
CA GLU A 569 -9.49 4.16 -1.39
C GLU A 569 -10.85 4.78 -1.07
N THR A 570 -11.82 4.73 -2.00
CA THR A 570 -13.19 5.19 -1.70
C THR A 570 -13.85 4.38 -0.58
N GLN A 571 -13.41 3.13 -0.39
CA GLN A 571 -13.85 2.27 0.71
C GLN A 571 -13.01 2.46 1.99
N GLY A 572 -12.03 3.35 1.99
CA GLY A 572 -11.09 3.57 3.10
C GLY A 572 -10.05 2.46 3.26
N LEU A 573 -9.81 1.67 2.21
CA LEU A 573 -8.84 0.57 2.18
C LEU A 573 -7.58 0.96 1.38
N PRO A 574 -6.41 0.35 1.64
CA PRO A 574 -5.20 0.60 0.87
C PRO A 574 -5.33 0.12 -0.59
N ARG A 575 -4.73 0.85 -1.55
CA ARG A 575 -4.80 0.57 -3.01
C ARG A 575 -4.21 -0.78 -3.43
N GLY A 576 -3.27 -1.32 -2.66
CA GLY A 576 -2.45 -2.46 -3.04
C GLY A 576 -1.18 -2.02 -3.77
N GLU A 577 -0.14 -2.86 -3.70
CA GLU A 577 1.14 -2.66 -4.38
C GLU A 577 1.02 -3.19 -5.81
N MET A 578 1.09 -2.30 -6.80
CA MET A 578 1.06 -2.66 -8.22
C MET A 578 2.38 -3.32 -8.63
N SER A 579 2.30 -4.31 -9.53
CA SER A 579 3.48 -4.98 -10.09
C SER A 579 4.43 -5.49 -9.00
N TYR A 580 3.86 -6.13 -7.98
CA TYR A 580 4.57 -6.57 -6.80
C TYR A 580 5.61 -7.66 -7.13
N ASP A 581 6.87 -7.33 -6.92
CA ASP A 581 8.03 -8.21 -7.11
C ASP A 581 8.13 -9.21 -5.96
N TYR A 582 7.57 -10.42 -6.16
CA TYR A 582 7.75 -11.51 -5.22
C TYR A 582 9.09 -12.20 -5.47
N ALA A 583 10.03 -11.96 -4.55
CA ALA A 583 11.38 -12.50 -4.62
C ALA A 583 11.63 -13.60 -3.59
N ASP A 584 12.53 -14.52 -3.92
CA ASP A 584 13.03 -15.53 -2.98
C ASP A 584 13.71 -14.82 -1.81
N PRO A 585 13.28 -15.03 -0.56
CA PRO A 585 13.80 -14.29 0.58
C PRO A 585 15.29 -14.55 0.89
N ALA A 586 15.85 -15.68 0.45
CA ALA A 586 17.22 -16.08 0.72
C ALA A 586 18.19 -15.57 -0.35
N THR A 587 17.77 -15.61 -1.62
CA THR A 587 18.62 -15.25 -2.76
C THR A 587 18.32 -13.87 -3.35
N GLY A 588 17.13 -13.32 -3.09
CA GLY A 588 16.64 -12.09 -3.71
C GLY A 588 16.26 -12.23 -5.19
N GLY A 589 16.36 -13.44 -5.75
CA GLY A 589 15.94 -13.73 -7.12
C GLY A 589 14.43 -13.53 -7.29
N GLN A 590 14.02 -12.83 -8.35
CA GLN A 590 12.61 -12.62 -8.66
C GLN A 590 11.95 -13.96 -9.03
N LEU A 591 10.92 -14.36 -8.29
CA LEU A 591 10.18 -15.61 -8.52
C LEU A 591 8.95 -15.38 -9.39
N ALA A 592 8.19 -14.33 -9.09
CA ALA A 592 6.98 -13.96 -9.79
C ALA A 592 6.72 -12.46 -9.65
N VAL A 593 6.00 -11.90 -10.60
CA VAL A 593 5.40 -10.56 -10.46
C VAL A 593 3.90 -10.74 -10.29
N ILE A 594 3.35 -10.14 -9.24
CA ILE A 594 1.91 -10.14 -8.94
C ILE A 594 1.33 -8.79 -9.37
N ASP A 595 0.25 -8.78 -10.15
CA ASP A 595 -0.28 -7.54 -10.74
C ASP A 595 -0.68 -6.50 -9.69
N LEU A 596 -1.34 -6.98 -8.62
CA LEU A 596 -1.66 -6.17 -7.46
C LEU A 596 -1.64 -7.02 -6.20
N ALA A 597 -0.85 -6.61 -5.21
CA ALA A 597 -0.67 -7.37 -3.98
C ALA A 597 -0.89 -6.53 -2.72
N TRP A 598 -1.47 -7.15 -1.71
CA TRP A 598 -1.44 -6.69 -0.32
C TRP A 598 -0.63 -7.71 0.47
N PRO A 599 0.71 -7.58 0.52
CA PRO A 599 1.57 -8.58 1.16
C PRO A 599 1.32 -8.74 2.66
N ASN A 600 0.77 -7.71 3.30
CA ASN A 600 0.37 -7.76 4.70
C ASN A 600 -1.16 -7.95 4.89
N GLY A 601 -1.89 -8.23 3.81
CA GLY A 601 -3.35 -8.25 3.76
C GLY A 601 -3.96 -6.87 3.43
N ILE A 602 -5.17 -6.88 2.85
CA ILE A 602 -5.96 -5.66 2.55
C ILE A 602 -6.19 -4.84 3.81
N GLN A 603 -6.57 -5.52 4.88
CA GLN A 603 -6.48 -4.98 6.22
C GLN A 603 -5.25 -5.59 6.85
N ALA A 604 -4.21 -4.78 7.04
CA ALA A 604 -2.92 -5.23 7.56
C ALA A 604 -3.13 -6.12 8.78
N GLU A 605 -2.60 -7.35 8.73
CA GLU A 605 -2.65 -8.35 9.81
C GLU A 605 -4.07 -8.86 10.19
N LEU A 606 -5.15 -8.36 9.55
CA LEU A 606 -6.55 -8.79 9.71
C LEU A 606 -7.01 -9.76 8.62
N SER A 607 -6.55 -9.50 7.40
CA SER A 607 -6.74 -10.38 6.27
C SER A 607 -5.42 -11.08 5.98
N GLN A 608 -5.48 -12.34 5.54
CA GLN A 608 -4.29 -12.98 4.96
C GLN A 608 -3.78 -12.15 3.77
N PRO A 609 -2.50 -12.27 3.39
CA PRO A 609 -1.98 -11.61 2.20
C PRO A 609 -2.89 -11.85 1.00
N VAL A 610 -3.14 -10.83 0.17
CA VAL A 610 -4.06 -10.93 -0.97
C VAL A 610 -3.32 -10.58 -2.25
N ALA A 611 -3.55 -11.35 -3.32
CA ALA A 611 -2.99 -11.14 -4.64
C ALA A 611 -4.10 -11.15 -5.68
N LEU A 612 -4.07 -10.20 -6.60
CA LEU A 612 -4.84 -10.21 -7.84
C LEU A 612 -3.89 -10.49 -9.01
N LEU A 613 -4.27 -11.44 -9.84
CA LEU A 613 -3.48 -12.03 -10.93
C LEU A 613 -4.36 -12.14 -12.19
N ILE A 614 -4.44 -11.07 -12.98
CA ILE A 614 -5.30 -10.95 -14.17
C ILE A 614 -4.63 -11.63 -15.36
N ASP A 615 -5.33 -12.58 -15.97
CA ASP A 615 -4.84 -13.32 -17.14
C ASP A 615 -3.48 -14.01 -16.93
N GLU A 616 -3.16 -14.38 -15.69
CA GLU A 616 -1.89 -14.99 -15.34
C GLU A 616 -1.88 -16.53 -15.42
N GLY A 617 -0.70 -17.09 -15.68
CA GLY A 617 -0.52 -18.54 -15.80
C GLY A 617 -0.63 -19.27 -14.45
N ASN A 618 -1.03 -20.56 -14.50
CA ASN A 618 -1.18 -21.41 -13.30
C ASN A 618 0.08 -21.47 -12.42
N GLU A 619 1.27 -21.34 -13.01
CA GLU A 619 2.51 -21.39 -12.23
C GLU A 619 2.73 -20.13 -11.39
N VAL A 620 2.36 -18.94 -11.89
CA VAL A 620 2.42 -17.66 -11.14
C VAL A 620 1.46 -17.71 -9.96
N ILE A 621 0.23 -18.20 -10.20
CA ILE A 621 -0.79 -18.40 -9.15
C ILE A 621 -0.29 -19.38 -8.08
N ARG A 622 0.37 -20.48 -8.49
CA ARG A 622 0.95 -21.46 -7.56
C ARG A 622 2.02 -20.84 -6.68
N VAL A 623 2.92 -20.03 -7.25
CA VAL A 623 3.98 -19.33 -6.49
C VAL A 623 3.37 -18.37 -5.47
N ALA A 624 2.43 -17.51 -5.88
CA ALA A 624 1.75 -16.59 -4.98
C ALA A 624 0.97 -17.33 -3.87
N SER A 625 0.29 -18.42 -4.20
CA SER A 625 -0.43 -19.22 -3.21
C SER A 625 0.52 -19.91 -2.21
N GLN A 626 1.65 -20.47 -2.66
CA GLN A 626 2.67 -21.06 -1.79
C GLN A 626 3.34 -20.01 -0.89
N ALA A 627 3.43 -18.77 -1.36
CA ALA A 627 3.87 -17.61 -0.60
C ALA A 627 2.85 -17.14 0.46
N GLY A 628 1.68 -17.78 0.55
CA GLY A 628 0.65 -17.47 1.54
C GLY A 628 -0.40 -16.46 1.08
N PHE A 629 -0.41 -16.07 -0.20
CA PHE A 629 -1.42 -15.15 -0.73
C PHE A 629 -2.74 -15.84 -1.03
N ARG A 630 -3.85 -15.19 -0.67
CA ARG A 630 -5.17 -15.41 -1.26
C ARG A 630 -5.15 -14.87 -2.68
N CYS A 631 -5.17 -15.76 -3.66
CA CYS A 631 -5.13 -15.37 -5.06
C CYS A 631 -6.55 -15.17 -5.62
N PHE A 632 -6.75 -14.09 -6.36
CA PHE A 632 -7.93 -13.79 -7.16
C PHE A 632 -7.48 -13.58 -8.61
N THR A 633 -8.28 -14.00 -9.59
CA THR A 633 -7.93 -13.84 -11.01
C THR A 633 -8.78 -12.79 -11.72
N THR A 634 -9.81 -12.26 -11.05
CA THR A 634 -10.67 -11.21 -11.58
C THR A 634 -10.93 -10.12 -10.56
N VAL A 635 -11.07 -8.88 -11.03
CA VAL A 635 -11.46 -7.74 -10.19
C VAL A 635 -12.82 -7.97 -9.54
N ALA A 636 -13.76 -8.62 -10.23
CA ALA A 636 -15.09 -8.88 -9.69
C ALA A 636 -15.04 -9.83 -8.48
N GLU A 637 -14.24 -10.90 -8.54
CA GLU A 637 -14.08 -11.82 -7.40
C GLU A 637 -13.37 -11.16 -6.23
N LEU A 638 -12.32 -10.37 -6.50
CA LEU A 638 -11.64 -9.62 -5.45
C LEU A 638 -12.59 -8.59 -4.83
N LYS A 639 -13.33 -7.81 -5.63
CA LYS A 639 -14.33 -6.85 -5.10
C LYS A 639 -15.39 -7.57 -4.31
N LYS A 640 -15.87 -8.73 -4.75
CA LYS A 640 -16.83 -9.54 -3.98
C LYS A 640 -16.23 -10.06 -2.68
N TYR A 641 -14.96 -10.45 -2.65
CA TYR A 641 -14.26 -10.80 -1.40
C TYR A 641 -14.08 -9.57 -0.50
N VAL A 642 -13.71 -8.43 -1.07
CA VAL A 642 -13.57 -7.19 -0.31
C VAL A 642 -14.93 -6.80 0.26
N GLU A 643 -15.98 -6.75 -0.55
CA GLU A 643 -17.34 -6.48 -0.13
C GLU A 643 -17.82 -7.51 0.87
N ARG A 644 -17.68 -8.83 0.66
CA ARG A 644 -18.26 -9.85 1.54
C ARG A 644 -17.43 -10.16 2.78
N ASP A 645 -16.12 -10.21 2.68
CA ASP A 645 -15.24 -10.75 3.72
C ASP A 645 -14.38 -9.67 4.39
N VAL A 646 -14.18 -8.49 3.77
CA VAL A 646 -13.36 -7.39 4.33
C VAL A 646 -14.24 -6.23 4.83
N LEU A 647 -15.09 -5.70 3.96
CA LEU A 647 -16.07 -4.64 4.20
C LEU A 647 -17.45 -5.19 4.59
N VAL A 648 -17.63 -6.51 4.52
CA VAL A 648 -18.86 -7.26 4.78
C VAL A 648 -20.15 -6.44 4.51
N VAL A 649 -20.36 -6.11 3.25
CA VAL A 649 -21.57 -5.57 2.62
C VAL A 649 -22.45 -6.76 2.28
N GLU A 650 -23.63 -6.87 2.89
CA GLU A 650 -24.56 -7.97 2.58
C GLU A 650 -24.97 -7.92 1.10
N MET A 651 -24.82 -9.05 0.41
CA MET A 651 -25.47 -9.27 -0.88
C MET A 651 -26.95 -9.51 -0.63
N ASN A 652 -27.79 -8.66 -1.22
CA ASN A 652 -29.25 -8.75 -1.24
C ASN A 652 -29.78 -10.13 -1.60
#